data_AF-A0AAD8UBX9-F1
#
_entry.id   AF-A0AAD8UBX9-F1
#
_cell.length_a   1.000
_cell.length_b   1.000
_cell.length_c   1.000
_cell.angle_alpha   90.00
_cell.angle_beta   90.00
_cell.angle_gamma   90.00
#
_symmetry.space_group_name_H-M   'P 1'
#
loop_
_entity.id
_entity.type
_entity.pdbx_description
1 polymer ?
#
loop_
_entity_poly.entity_id
_entity_poly.type
_entity_poly.pdbx_seq_one_letter_code
_entity_poly.pdbx_strand_id
1 'polypeptide(L)'
;MAALLACVALTPLISSACAPFLPCLRGCNACTIMSAPEPENLALPLRDGSEEARKPLRPEKMAIPKINLEDTYNPTTNQATRYPNKRVYNIQAKQTGLYDSNRFESSTDQFKESAKLAAPDPARKRLSLPPIIPRAKSSLPEMARIPTRELARYLFNGQLSRQGCLSSTRRPYIRLPARSALAQPSAPQFGESRATYATAQTAAAASQEPPPVPLRKKLKEEKKQLKKETRGQKPKGSTQTVEGWELTVGIEIHAQLNTARKLFSPAATSFNDDPNSHVALFDVAMPGSQPRFQEETLIPALRAACALNCDIQPVSRFDRKHYFWWDQPSGYQITQYYEPFARNGEIELTARDGIAAEDGESVTIGIQQIQMEQDTAKTLAQPNDVSWLDFNRVGMPLIEIITKPELHYPRTAAVFVRKIQMLLNAVDACVSGMETGGLRADVNVSVRRTGDPNTPLGTRTEIKNLSTIKAVEDAIIAERDRQIKALDAGETIASETRGWTLGSKHTRRLRGKEGEVDYRYMPDPDLGPLVIGQDLVDHIRASVKELPDIELTELIEKYGLTAKDAVSLMSLDDGGRLEFFYKVVDELRGQLESAGLETNLHDYASLAGNWILHELGRLTTDKADPDAAQRTLAISPDGSCEAVPHSALAGILFHLQKRDITGKVAKELLVAQYLSNLDEFDSVTDAIKTHELWFKEMTEAEYRQLAEEVVEGEDKVLREFMDKKKKYPQGKLMYLVGKMMRIGETERIDPSGAEKVMRQLIKERTDAHQD
;
A
#
# COMPACT_ATOMS: atom_id res chain seq x y z
N MET A 1 -39.73 23.34 43.10
CA MET A 1 -40.58 22.70 44.12
C MET A 1 -39.86 21.44 44.62
N ALA A 2 -39.57 21.39 45.93
CA ALA A 2 -39.16 20.26 46.80
C ALA A 2 -38.01 19.32 46.31
N ALA A 3 -36.78 19.40 46.84
CA ALA A 3 -36.24 18.86 48.12
C ALA A 3 -36.02 17.32 48.07
N LEU A 4 -34.86 16.72 48.43
CA LEU A 4 -34.16 16.84 49.72
C LEU A 4 -32.71 16.29 49.69
N LEU A 5 -31.89 16.83 50.61
CA LEU A 5 -30.53 16.45 51.03
C LEU A 5 -30.47 15.15 51.86
N ALA A 6 -29.27 14.54 51.96
CA ALA A 6 -28.71 14.12 53.25
C ALA A 6 -27.16 13.99 53.22
N CYS A 7 -26.51 14.67 54.17
CA CYS A 7 -25.10 14.52 54.57
C CYS A 7 -25.02 13.69 55.87
N VAL A 8 -23.83 13.12 56.14
CA VAL A 8 -23.05 13.11 57.40
C VAL A 8 -22.40 11.75 57.70
N ALA A 9 -21.10 11.84 57.99
CA ALA A 9 -20.12 10.82 58.33
C ALA A 9 -20.18 10.32 59.78
N LEU A 10 -19.52 9.17 60.08
CA LEU A 10 -18.68 8.91 61.27
C LEU A 10 -18.12 7.46 61.28
N THR A 11 -16.80 7.33 61.45
CA THR A 11 -16.00 6.14 61.91
C THR A 11 -16.08 5.99 63.47
N PRO A 12 -15.38 5.08 64.23
CA PRO A 12 -14.27 4.12 63.94
C PRO A 12 -14.23 2.75 64.75
N LEU A 13 -13.13 1.97 64.57
CA LEU A 13 -12.36 1.09 65.51
C LEU A 13 -12.76 -0.39 65.88
N ILE A 14 -11.94 -1.34 65.37
CA ILE A 14 -11.08 -2.42 65.98
C ILE A 14 -11.49 -3.14 67.30
N SER A 15 -11.45 -4.51 67.33
CA SER A 15 -10.53 -5.35 68.17
C SER A 15 -10.84 -6.88 68.24
N SER A 16 -9.76 -7.71 68.28
CA SER A 16 -9.55 -9.01 69.01
C SER A 16 -10.21 -10.32 68.46
N ALA A 17 -9.58 -11.51 68.35
CA ALA A 17 -8.75 -12.24 69.32
C ALA A 17 -7.87 -13.42 68.76
N CYS A 18 -6.80 -13.73 69.52
CA CYS A 18 -5.90 -14.91 69.70
C CYS A 18 -6.50 -16.34 69.60
N ALA A 19 -5.83 -17.52 69.49
CA ALA A 19 -4.43 -18.06 69.49
C ALA A 19 -4.46 -19.59 69.10
N PRO A 20 -3.57 -20.52 69.54
CA PRO A 20 -2.27 -20.96 68.94
C PRO A 20 -2.12 -22.49 68.68
N PHE A 21 -1.00 -22.97 68.09
CA PHE A 21 -0.23 -24.19 68.51
C PHE A 21 1.08 -24.39 67.66
N LEU A 22 2.18 -24.73 68.36
CA LEU A 22 3.57 -25.07 67.93
C LEU A 22 3.73 -26.61 67.73
N PRO A 23 4.93 -27.27 67.54
CA PRO A 23 6.34 -26.82 67.40
C PRO A 23 7.26 -27.57 66.36
N CYS A 24 8.55 -27.16 66.31
CA CYS A 24 9.82 -27.87 65.99
C CYS A 24 10.54 -27.51 64.65
N LEU A 25 11.87 -27.29 64.54
CA LEU A 25 13.01 -27.05 65.45
C LEU A 25 14.28 -26.71 64.61
N ARG A 26 15.15 -25.81 65.14
CA ARG A 26 16.61 -25.58 64.89
C ARG A 26 17.06 -24.89 63.57
N GLY A 27 17.93 -23.86 63.56
CA GLY A 27 18.59 -23.13 64.65
C GLY A 27 19.60 -22.05 64.17
N CYS A 28 19.87 -21.07 65.07
CA CYS A 28 21.05 -20.19 65.30
C CYS A 28 21.53 -19.20 64.19
N ASN A 29 21.96 -17.96 64.47
CA ASN A 29 21.91 -17.05 65.64
C ASN A 29 22.45 -15.64 65.25
N ALA A 30 22.09 -14.63 66.07
CA ALA A 30 22.67 -13.27 66.30
C ALA A 30 22.19 -12.10 65.38
N CYS A 31 21.31 -11.16 65.83
CA CYS A 31 21.45 -10.05 66.82
C CYS A 31 22.03 -8.75 66.17
N THR A 32 21.50 -7.52 66.26
CA THR A 32 20.58 -6.84 67.21
C THR A 32 19.99 -5.54 66.59
N ILE A 33 18.81 -5.15 67.04
CA ILE A 33 18.03 -3.92 66.75
C ILE A 33 18.40 -2.79 67.74
N MET A 34 18.28 -1.49 67.39
CA MET A 34 17.76 -0.44 68.30
C MET A 34 17.27 0.84 67.56
N SER A 35 15.95 1.06 67.62
CA SER A 35 15.22 2.25 68.13
C SER A 35 15.34 3.67 67.51
N ALA A 36 14.18 4.23 67.16
CA ALA A 36 13.87 5.66 66.92
C ALA A 36 13.86 6.49 68.24
N PRO A 37 13.81 7.85 68.25
CA PRO A 37 12.57 8.62 67.94
C PRO A 37 12.77 10.06 67.33
N GLU A 38 11.69 10.69 66.85
CA GLU A 38 11.55 12.16 66.68
C GLU A 38 11.37 12.88 68.04
N PRO A 39 11.63 14.20 68.21
CA PRO A 39 10.55 15.20 68.01
C PRO A 39 10.97 16.68 67.67
N GLU A 40 9.97 17.44 67.19
CA GLU A 40 9.60 18.86 67.47
C GLU A 40 10.45 20.11 67.12
N ASN A 41 9.70 21.13 66.68
CA ASN A 41 10.01 22.54 66.38
C ASN A 41 10.48 23.38 67.59
N LEU A 42 11.36 24.37 67.39
CA LEU A 42 11.21 25.76 67.90
C LEU A 42 12.31 26.72 67.39
N ALA A 43 12.06 28.02 67.57
CA ALA A 43 12.44 29.15 66.74
C ALA A 43 13.62 30.04 67.24
N LEU A 44 14.24 30.79 66.29
CA LEU A 44 14.82 32.18 66.35
C LEU A 44 16.04 32.46 67.30
N PRO A 45 16.97 33.41 67.00
CA PRO A 45 16.69 34.86 66.83
C PRO A 45 17.57 35.72 65.88
N LEU A 46 17.17 37.00 65.85
CA LEU A 46 17.51 38.21 65.07
C LEU A 46 18.88 38.88 65.32
N ARG A 47 19.29 39.76 64.39
CA ARG A 47 19.96 41.10 64.51
C ARG A 47 20.41 41.56 63.11
N ASP A 48 20.38 42.80 62.64
CA ASP A 48 19.90 44.11 63.11
C ASP A 48 19.82 45.04 61.87
N GLY A 49 19.10 46.18 61.99
CA GLY A 49 18.54 46.99 60.91
C GLY A 49 19.44 48.05 60.23
N SER A 50 18.93 48.67 59.16
CA SER A 50 18.62 50.11 59.12
C SER A 50 17.76 50.52 57.90
N GLU A 51 16.68 51.28 58.17
CA GLU A 51 15.63 51.79 57.27
C GLU A 51 16.02 53.02 56.43
N GLU A 52 15.36 53.23 55.28
CA GLU A 52 14.54 54.44 55.04
C GLU A 52 13.59 54.28 53.82
N ALA A 53 12.41 54.90 53.92
CA ALA A 53 11.19 54.60 53.16
C ALA A 53 10.90 55.53 51.95
N ARG A 54 10.06 55.08 50.98
CA ARG A 54 8.92 55.86 50.38
C ARG A 54 8.10 55.09 49.30
N LYS A 55 6.80 54.90 49.63
CA LYS A 55 5.52 54.85 48.85
C LYS A 55 5.41 54.14 47.46
N PRO A 56 4.33 53.34 47.21
CA PRO A 56 4.04 52.72 45.92
C PRO A 56 3.11 53.57 45.03
N LEU A 57 3.34 53.56 43.72
CA LEU A 57 2.50 54.18 42.68
C LEU A 57 1.69 53.12 41.91
N ARG A 58 0.47 53.53 41.51
CA ARG A 58 -0.63 52.75 40.93
C ARG A 58 -0.38 52.27 39.48
N PRO A 59 -1.08 51.23 39.00
CA PRO A 59 -1.06 50.82 37.59
C PRO A 59 -2.09 51.61 36.75
N GLU A 60 -1.66 52.15 35.61
CA GLU A 60 -2.52 52.78 34.61
C GLU A 60 -3.19 51.75 33.69
N LYS A 61 -4.47 51.99 33.41
CA LYS A 61 -5.32 51.27 32.46
C LYS A 61 -5.07 51.80 31.05
N MET A 62 -4.79 50.92 30.08
CA MET A 62 -4.96 51.23 28.65
C MET A 62 -6.19 50.51 28.11
N ALA A 63 -7.10 51.29 27.53
CA ALA A 63 -8.37 50.87 26.98
C ALA A 63 -8.22 50.27 25.57
N ILE A 64 -8.97 49.19 25.32
CA ILE A 64 -9.12 48.53 24.02
C ILE A 64 -10.41 49.08 23.39
N PRO A 65 -10.41 49.66 22.17
CA PRO A 65 -11.65 49.98 21.49
C PRO A 65 -12.18 48.75 20.73
N LYS A 66 -13.46 48.45 20.97
CA LYS A 66 -14.28 47.53 20.17
C LYS A 66 -14.57 48.17 18.81
N ILE A 67 -14.43 47.41 17.72
CA ILE A 67 -14.92 47.79 16.39
C ILE A 67 -16.06 46.84 16.02
N ASN A 68 -17.22 47.42 15.71
CA ASN A 68 -18.39 46.75 15.19
C ASN A 68 -18.19 46.37 13.71
N LEU A 69 -18.66 45.17 13.36
CA LEU A 69 -18.95 44.73 12.01
C LEU A 69 -20.26 45.37 11.55
N GLU A 70 -20.23 46.11 10.46
CA GLU A 70 -21.25 46.11 9.40
C GLU A 70 -20.79 46.95 8.21
N ASP A 71 -21.17 46.49 7.02
CA ASP A 71 -21.25 47.18 5.74
C ASP A 71 -20.06 47.25 4.75
N THR A 72 -20.16 46.33 3.79
CA THR A 72 -20.21 46.56 2.32
C THR A 72 -18.94 46.47 1.47
N TYR A 73 -19.22 45.92 0.29
CA TYR A 73 -18.38 45.39 -0.78
C TYR A 73 -18.28 46.43 -1.91
N ASN A 74 -17.08 46.72 -2.44
CA ASN A 74 -16.77 46.65 -3.88
C ASN A 74 -15.28 46.97 -4.19
N PRO A 75 -14.68 46.34 -5.21
CA PRO A 75 -13.29 46.52 -5.62
C PRO A 75 -13.16 47.57 -6.72
N THR A 76 -12.02 48.28 -6.74
CA THR A 76 -11.28 48.80 -7.92
C THR A 76 -10.48 50.04 -7.50
N THR A 77 -9.16 49.99 -7.65
CA THR A 77 -8.35 50.90 -8.49
C THR A 77 -6.88 50.84 -8.09
N ASN A 78 -6.04 50.64 -9.10
CA ASN A 78 -4.61 50.93 -9.10
C ASN A 78 -4.35 52.35 -8.56
N GLN A 79 -3.34 52.51 -7.71
CA GLN A 79 -2.34 53.56 -7.90
C GLN A 79 -1.11 53.34 -7.03
N ALA A 80 0.04 53.30 -7.71
CA ALA A 80 1.35 53.30 -7.14
C ALA A 80 1.60 54.60 -6.36
N THR A 81 2.14 54.49 -5.14
CA THR A 81 2.84 55.58 -4.48
C THR A 81 4.17 55.08 -3.93
N ARG A 82 5.25 55.51 -4.59
CA ARG A 82 6.63 55.50 -4.10
C ARG A 82 6.74 56.47 -2.91
N TYR A 83 7.42 56.06 -1.85
CA TYR A 83 8.22 56.91 -0.94
C TYR A 83 9.21 56.03 -0.14
N PRO A 84 10.30 56.58 0.44
CA PRO A 84 11.66 56.15 0.10
C PRO A 84 12.42 55.50 1.27
N ASN A 85 13.52 54.82 0.91
CA ASN A 85 14.73 54.53 1.69
C ASN A 85 14.67 54.78 3.21
N LYS A 86 14.71 53.70 3.99
CA LYS A 86 15.29 53.70 5.34
C LYS A 86 16.33 52.60 5.49
N ARG A 87 17.59 53.08 5.46
CA ARG A 87 18.81 52.63 6.15
C ARG A 87 18.84 51.19 6.67
N VAL A 88 19.67 50.42 5.97
CA VAL A 88 20.39 49.24 6.46
C VAL A 88 21.19 49.61 7.72
N TYR A 89 20.94 48.90 8.83
CA TYR A 89 21.90 48.81 9.93
C TYR A 89 22.67 47.50 9.79
N ASN A 90 23.92 47.61 9.35
CA ASN A 90 24.94 46.60 9.53
C ASN A 90 25.38 46.63 11.00
N ILE A 91 25.27 45.52 11.71
CA ILE A 91 25.98 45.30 12.97
C ILE A 91 26.88 44.09 12.76
N GLN A 92 28.14 44.38 12.47
CA GLN A 92 29.25 43.48 12.78
C GLN A 92 29.52 43.59 14.28
N ALA A 93 29.55 42.45 14.98
CA ALA A 93 30.25 42.32 16.25
C ALA A 93 31.04 41.01 16.25
N LYS A 94 32.36 41.17 16.12
CA LYS A 94 33.38 40.21 16.53
C LYS A 94 33.32 40.08 18.06
N GLN A 95 33.46 38.87 18.59
CA GLN A 95 34.41 38.64 19.67
C GLN A 95 34.87 37.18 19.71
N THR A 96 36.19 37.06 19.60
CA THR A 96 37.09 35.92 19.71
C THR A 96 37.44 35.62 21.18
N GLY A 97 37.76 34.36 21.45
CA GLY A 97 38.54 33.92 22.63
C GLY A 97 38.70 32.38 22.60
N LEU A 98 39.66 31.85 21.84
CA LEU A 98 41.00 31.41 22.30
C LEU A 98 40.99 30.22 23.26
N TYR A 99 41.37 29.05 22.74
CA TYR A 99 42.48 28.26 23.27
C TYR A 99 43.17 27.56 22.09
N ASP A 100 44.46 27.88 21.93
CA ASP A 100 45.37 27.40 20.90
C ASP A 100 46.48 26.60 21.60
N SER A 101 46.90 25.49 21.01
CA SER A 101 48.32 25.12 20.96
C SER A 101 48.57 24.03 19.92
N ASN A 102 49.07 24.50 18.78
CA ASN A 102 49.79 23.77 17.74
C ASN A 102 50.86 22.78 18.24
N ARG A 103 51.08 21.71 17.47
CA ARG A 103 52.43 21.20 17.20
C ARG A 103 52.57 20.56 15.80
N PHE A 104 53.19 21.35 14.91
CA PHE A 104 54.20 21.04 13.89
C PHE A 104 53.96 20.01 12.76
N GLU A 105 53.70 20.58 11.57
CA GLU A 105 54.39 20.47 10.26
C GLU A 105 55.26 19.27 9.83
N SER A 106 54.92 18.79 8.63
CA SER A 106 55.74 18.54 7.42
C SER A 106 56.85 17.49 7.37
N SER A 107 56.75 16.57 6.39
CA SER A 107 57.82 16.35 5.38
C SER A 107 57.27 15.64 4.14
N THR A 108 57.53 16.23 2.97
CA THR A 108 57.32 15.73 1.61
C THR A 108 58.40 14.72 1.18
N ASP A 109 58.04 13.92 0.17
CA ASP A 109 58.88 13.25 -0.84
C ASP A 109 60.00 12.29 -0.39
N GLN A 110 59.90 11.02 -0.80
CA GLN A 110 60.96 10.38 -1.60
C GLN A 110 60.64 8.97 -2.16
N PHE A 111 61.00 8.83 -3.44
CA PHE A 111 61.44 7.64 -4.20
C PHE A 111 60.45 6.67 -4.87
N LYS A 112 60.43 6.81 -6.21
CA LYS A 112 60.15 5.80 -7.24
C LYS A 112 61.35 4.82 -7.39
N GLU A 113 61.02 3.69 -8.01
CA GLU A 113 61.88 2.73 -8.75
C GLU A 113 62.67 1.66 -7.98
N SER A 114 62.18 0.41 -8.08
CA SER A 114 63.00 -0.72 -8.55
C SER A 114 62.07 -1.79 -9.14
N ALA A 115 62.38 -2.26 -10.35
CA ALA A 115 61.64 -3.29 -11.07
C ALA A 115 62.52 -4.52 -11.34
N LYS A 116 61.85 -5.69 -11.39
CA LYS A 116 62.15 -6.94 -12.14
C LYS A 116 62.96 -8.07 -11.47
N LEU A 117 62.57 -9.28 -11.95
CA LEU A 117 62.99 -10.68 -11.68
C LEU A 117 62.18 -11.36 -10.56
N ALA A 118 61.47 -12.48 -10.72
CA ALA A 118 61.44 -13.51 -11.77
C ALA A 118 60.11 -14.30 -11.75
N ALA A 119 59.85 -15.03 -12.84
CA ALA A 119 58.67 -15.87 -13.13
C ALA A 119 58.65 -17.23 -12.36
N PRO A 120 57.56 -18.03 -12.43
CA PRO A 120 57.15 -19.04 -11.43
C PRO A 120 57.40 -20.50 -11.85
N ASP A 121 57.43 -21.45 -10.89
CA ASP A 121 56.92 -22.84 -11.06
C ASP A 121 56.80 -23.62 -9.71
N PRO A 122 56.24 -24.86 -9.61
CA PRO A 122 55.01 -25.12 -8.87
C PRO A 122 55.10 -26.34 -7.91
N ALA A 123 54.63 -26.27 -6.67
CA ALA A 123 54.43 -27.50 -5.89
C ALA A 123 53.56 -27.35 -4.65
N ARG A 124 52.53 -28.22 -4.60
CA ARG A 124 51.87 -28.79 -3.40
C ARG A 124 50.97 -27.84 -2.60
N LYS A 125 49.75 -28.19 -2.20
CA LYS A 125 49.03 -29.47 -2.17
C LYS A 125 47.54 -29.13 -2.01
N ARG A 126 46.68 -29.80 -2.79
CA ARG A 126 45.24 -29.88 -2.56
C ARG A 126 44.98 -30.43 -1.15
N LEU A 127 44.16 -29.73 -0.37
CA LEU A 127 43.45 -30.30 0.77
C LEU A 127 41.97 -30.39 0.42
N SER A 128 41.44 -31.57 0.72
CA SER A 128 40.21 -32.19 0.29
C SER A 128 38.95 -31.61 0.91
N LEU A 129 37.92 -31.44 0.09
CA LEU A 129 36.52 -31.35 0.50
C LEU A 129 36.08 -32.69 1.14
N PRO A 130 35.21 -32.67 2.16
CA PRO A 130 34.69 -33.89 2.78
C PRO A 130 33.76 -34.66 1.82
N PRO A 131 33.61 -35.98 2.00
CA PRO A 131 32.97 -36.85 1.02
C PRO A 131 31.45 -36.67 0.96
N ILE A 132 30.94 -36.66 -0.27
CA ILE A 132 29.52 -36.69 -0.61
C ILE A 132 28.95 -38.05 -0.18
N ILE A 133 28.01 -38.01 0.78
CA ILE A 133 27.19 -39.16 1.16
C ILE A 133 26.16 -39.39 0.05
N PRO A 134 25.99 -40.62 -0.48
CA PRO A 134 25.00 -40.89 -1.51
C PRO A 134 23.58 -40.75 -0.93
N ARG A 135 22.80 -39.79 -1.44
CA ARG A 135 21.38 -39.65 -1.10
C ARG A 135 20.63 -40.89 -1.59
N ALA A 136 20.16 -41.69 -0.65
CA ALA A 136 19.12 -42.67 -0.87
C ALA A 136 17.87 -41.99 -1.45
N LYS A 137 17.24 -42.63 -2.43
CA LYS A 137 15.91 -42.25 -2.93
C LYS A 137 14.89 -42.40 -1.79
N SER A 138 14.61 -41.32 -1.06
CA SER A 138 13.44 -41.22 -0.20
C SER A 138 12.35 -40.47 -0.96
N SER A 139 11.34 -41.22 -1.41
CA SER A 139 10.03 -40.69 -1.77
C SER A 139 9.38 -40.11 -0.49
N LEU A 140 9.73 -38.88 -0.15
CA LEU A 140 8.94 -38.08 0.76
C LEU A 140 7.83 -37.41 -0.08
N PRO A 141 6.57 -37.43 0.35
CA PRO A 141 5.53 -36.66 -0.32
C PRO A 141 5.97 -35.19 -0.30
N GLU A 142 5.92 -34.54 -1.47
CA GLU A 142 6.14 -33.11 -1.63
C GLU A 142 5.19 -32.42 -0.64
N MET A 143 5.74 -31.83 0.44
CA MET A 143 4.92 -31.17 1.44
C MET A 143 4.14 -30.05 0.74
N ALA A 144 2.84 -29.96 0.98
CA ALA A 144 2.02 -28.86 0.47
C ALA A 144 2.74 -27.53 0.75
N ARG A 145 3.03 -26.75 -0.30
CA ARG A 145 3.64 -25.42 -0.19
C ARG A 145 2.69 -24.59 0.66
N ILE A 146 3.18 -24.07 1.79
CA ILE A 146 2.45 -23.10 2.59
C ILE A 146 2.73 -21.73 1.93
N PRO A 147 1.71 -20.97 1.53
CA PRO A 147 1.86 -19.65 0.91
C PRO A 147 2.85 -18.78 1.68
N THR A 148 3.70 -17.96 1.05
CA THR A 148 4.67 -17.10 1.81
C THR A 148 3.96 -16.21 2.83
N ARG A 149 2.72 -15.79 2.53
CA ARG A 149 1.84 -15.04 3.42
C ARG A 149 1.20 -15.89 4.52
N GLU A 150 0.86 -17.15 4.25
CA GLU A 150 0.43 -18.08 5.30
C GLU A 150 1.61 -18.50 6.16
N LEU A 151 2.78 -18.78 5.60
CA LEU A 151 4.03 -18.94 6.32
C LEU A 151 4.31 -17.71 7.16
N ALA A 152 4.06 -16.49 6.68
CA ALA A 152 4.13 -15.31 7.55
C ALA A 152 3.13 -15.43 8.71
N ARG A 153 1.84 -15.65 8.45
CA ARG A 153 0.83 -15.81 9.50
C ARG A 153 1.12 -16.95 10.50
N TYR A 154 1.71 -18.06 10.05
CA TYR A 154 1.97 -19.29 10.81
C TYR A 154 3.35 -19.33 11.48
N LEU A 155 4.43 -18.89 10.81
CA LEU A 155 5.77 -18.77 11.39
C LEU A 155 5.80 -17.72 12.50
N PHE A 156 4.88 -16.76 12.45
CA PHE A 156 4.75 -15.71 13.45
C PHE A 156 3.65 -15.95 14.47
N ASN A 157 3.30 -17.22 14.76
CA ASN A 157 2.47 -17.67 15.90
C ASN A 157 1.85 -16.46 16.60
N GLY A 158 0.58 -16.12 16.35
CA GLY A 158 -0.12 -14.94 16.91
C GLY A 158 -0.13 -14.81 18.45
N GLN A 159 0.77 -15.51 19.14
CA GLN A 159 1.33 -15.25 20.44
C GLN A 159 2.87 -15.33 20.36
N LEU A 160 3.55 -14.21 20.66
CA LEU A 160 4.95 -14.22 21.08
C LEU A 160 5.17 -15.38 22.06
N SER A 161 6.07 -16.31 21.73
CA SER A 161 6.48 -17.36 22.66
C SER A 161 6.90 -16.68 23.96
N ARG A 162 6.17 -16.97 25.05
CA ARG A 162 6.53 -16.49 26.40
C ARG A 162 7.77 -17.19 26.97
N GLN A 163 8.43 -18.03 26.19
CA GLN A 163 9.67 -18.70 26.56
C GLN A 163 10.82 -18.11 25.72
N GLY A 164 11.19 -16.87 26.06
CA GLY A 164 12.32 -16.15 25.47
C GLY A 164 12.36 -14.72 26.01
N CYS A 165 13.41 -14.40 26.78
CA CYS A 165 13.89 -13.09 27.29
C CYS A 165 12.93 -12.04 27.92
N LEU A 166 11.60 -12.11 27.78
CA LEU A 166 10.65 -11.14 28.35
C LEU A 166 9.94 -11.66 29.61
N SER A 167 10.73 -12.09 30.60
CA SER A 167 10.23 -12.61 31.88
C SER A 167 9.94 -11.47 32.87
N SER A 168 8.69 -10.98 32.93
CA SER A 168 8.14 -10.41 34.16
C SER A 168 7.46 -11.53 34.97
N THR A 169 7.98 -11.80 36.16
CA THR A 169 7.45 -12.76 37.15
C THR A 169 5.95 -12.54 37.43
N ARG A 170 5.10 -13.54 37.13
CA ARG A 170 3.69 -13.55 37.54
C ARG A 170 3.51 -14.35 38.83
N ARG A 171 2.84 -13.73 39.83
CA ARG A 171 2.22 -14.43 40.97
C ARG A 171 0.96 -15.18 40.52
N PRO A 172 0.58 -16.30 41.16
CA PRO A 172 -0.53 -17.14 40.72
C PRO A 172 -1.88 -16.56 41.15
N TYR A 173 -2.79 -16.39 40.21
CA TYR A 173 -4.20 -16.13 40.49
C TYR A 173 -4.97 -17.45 40.68
N ILE A 174 -5.78 -17.47 41.73
CA ILE A 174 -6.61 -18.58 42.19
C ILE A 174 -7.75 -18.87 41.20
N ARG A 175 -7.93 -20.14 40.85
CA ARG A 175 -9.09 -20.66 40.09
C ARG A 175 -10.33 -20.73 40.99
N LEU A 176 -11.47 -20.25 40.49
CA LEU A 176 -12.80 -20.56 41.04
C LEU A 176 -13.59 -21.43 40.04
N PRO A 177 -14.46 -22.35 40.51
CA PRO A 177 -15.03 -23.42 39.70
C PRO A 177 -16.35 -23.04 38.99
N ALA A 178 -16.64 -23.78 37.91
CA ALA A 178 -17.83 -23.68 37.09
C ALA A 178 -19.13 -24.06 37.84
N ARG A 179 -20.24 -23.38 37.49
CA ARG A 179 -21.60 -23.78 37.86
C ARG A 179 -22.53 -23.79 36.63
N SER A 180 -23.47 -24.72 36.69
CA SER A 180 -24.34 -25.23 35.64
C SER A 180 -25.47 -24.30 35.19
N ALA A 181 -25.98 -24.61 34.01
CA ALA A 181 -27.14 -24.05 33.31
C ALA A 181 -28.43 -23.94 34.14
N LEU A 182 -29.25 -22.93 33.82
CA LEU A 182 -30.72 -22.98 33.77
C LEU A 182 -31.32 -21.74 33.05
N ALA A 183 -32.23 -22.03 32.11
CA ALA A 183 -33.42 -21.31 31.62
C ALA A 183 -33.35 -19.86 31.06
N GLN A 184 -33.76 -19.73 29.78
CA GLN A 184 -34.13 -18.49 29.08
C GLN A 184 -35.51 -17.94 29.51
N PRO A 185 -35.72 -16.63 29.34
CA PRO A 185 -37.04 -16.10 28.96
C PRO A 185 -37.02 -15.34 27.62
N SER A 186 -38.17 -15.43 26.95
CA SER A 186 -38.52 -14.95 25.60
C SER A 186 -38.50 -13.43 25.40
N ALA A 187 -38.17 -13.02 24.17
CA ALA A 187 -38.17 -11.66 23.66
C ALA A 187 -39.58 -11.03 23.49
N PRO A 188 -39.71 -9.70 23.60
CA PRO A 188 -40.88 -8.98 23.09
C PRO A 188 -40.63 -8.42 21.67
N GLN A 189 -41.62 -8.61 20.79
CA GLN A 189 -41.75 -7.96 19.49
C GLN A 189 -42.32 -6.54 19.66
N PHE A 190 -41.77 -5.54 18.96
CA PHE A 190 -42.47 -4.28 18.70
C PHE A 190 -42.12 -3.70 17.31
N GLY A 191 -43.09 -3.81 16.40
CA GLY A 191 -43.71 -2.70 15.67
C GLY A 191 -42.88 -1.84 14.72
N GLU A 192 -43.04 -2.09 13.42
CA GLU A 192 -42.76 -1.14 12.35
C GLU A 192 -43.54 0.18 12.54
N SER A 193 -42.83 1.31 12.58
CA SER A 193 -43.42 2.65 12.55
C SER A 193 -43.17 3.29 11.18
N ARG A 194 -44.24 3.32 10.39
CA ARG A 194 -44.34 3.91 9.06
C ARG A 194 -44.67 5.40 9.23
N ALA A 195 -43.72 6.29 8.97
CA ALA A 195 -43.95 7.73 9.01
C ALA A 195 -44.67 8.21 7.74
N THR A 196 -45.76 8.95 7.97
CA THR A 196 -46.67 9.54 7.00
C THR A 196 -46.09 10.84 6.43
N TYR A 197 -45.93 10.95 5.12
CA TYR A 197 -45.67 12.22 4.45
C TYR A 197 -46.99 12.91 4.09
N ALA A 198 -47.21 14.07 4.69
CA ALA A 198 -48.34 14.94 4.42
C ALA A 198 -48.14 15.70 3.09
N THR A 199 -49.12 15.59 2.21
CA THR A 199 -49.28 16.37 0.98
C THR A 199 -49.76 17.79 1.28
N ALA A 200 -49.03 18.80 0.81
CA ALA A 200 -49.53 20.16 0.66
C ALA A 200 -49.58 20.51 -0.83
N GLN A 201 -50.76 20.90 -1.32
CA GLN A 201 -50.99 21.43 -2.67
C GLN A 201 -51.28 22.94 -2.62
N THR A 202 -51.06 23.58 -3.78
CA THR A 202 -51.41 24.92 -4.28
C THR A 202 -50.28 25.98 -4.21
N ALA A 203 -49.98 26.77 -5.24
CA ALA A 203 -50.60 27.00 -6.55
C ALA A 203 -49.52 27.38 -7.62
N ALA A 204 -49.86 27.14 -8.88
CA ALA A 204 -49.02 27.37 -10.06
C ALA A 204 -49.09 28.82 -10.58
N ALA A 205 -47.94 29.35 -11.03
CA ALA A 205 -47.85 30.39 -12.05
C ALA A 205 -46.97 29.85 -13.18
N ALA A 206 -47.47 29.91 -14.41
CA ALA A 206 -46.92 29.22 -15.58
C ALA A 206 -45.89 30.08 -16.32
N SER A 207 -44.70 29.51 -16.56
CA SER A 207 -43.79 29.90 -17.65
C SER A 207 -43.24 28.62 -18.30
N GLN A 208 -43.49 28.45 -19.60
CA GLN A 208 -43.13 27.25 -20.37
C GLN A 208 -41.62 27.19 -20.62
N GLU A 209 -40.92 26.22 -20.03
CA GLU A 209 -39.58 25.80 -20.45
C GLU A 209 -39.65 24.56 -21.36
N PRO A 210 -38.75 24.43 -22.36
CA PRO A 210 -38.73 23.29 -23.28
C PRO A 210 -38.37 21.98 -22.56
N PRO A 211 -38.78 20.82 -23.12
CA PRO A 211 -38.78 19.55 -22.39
C PRO A 211 -37.38 19.13 -21.92
N PRO A 212 -37.25 18.56 -20.70
CA PRO A 212 -35.96 18.20 -20.15
C PRO A 212 -35.33 17.07 -20.96
N VAL A 213 -34.17 17.34 -21.56
CA VAL A 213 -33.36 16.34 -22.23
C VAL A 213 -32.92 15.30 -21.19
N PRO A 214 -33.11 13.98 -21.44
CA PRO A 214 -32.75 12.93 -20.51
C PRO A 214 -31.28 13.05 -20.09
N LEU A 215 -31.01 13.03 -18.78
CA LEU A 215 -29.67 13.23 -18.18
C LEU A 215 -28.59 12.35 -18.84
N ARG A 216 -28.99 11.13 -19.24
CA ARG A 216 -28.14 10.14 -19.92
C ARG A 216 -27.64 10.61 -21.29
N LYS A 217 -28.41 11.44 -22.00
CA LYS A 217 -28.05 12.01 -23.31
C LYS A 217 -27.10 13.20 -23.14
N LYS A 218 -27.32 14.05 -22.14
CA LYS A 218 -26.38 15.12 -21.75
C LYS A 218 -25.02 14.58 -21.35
N LEU A 219 -24.97 13.57 -20.47
CA LEU A 219 -23.73 12.93 -20.04
C LEU A 219 -22.98 12.24 -21.21
N LYS A 220 -23.71 11.72 -22.20
CA LYS A 220 -23.13 11.10 -23.40
C LYS A 220 -22.58 12.15 -24.37
N GLU A 221 -23.24 13.30 -24.49
CA GLU A 221 -22.80 14.44 -25.30
C GLU A 221 -21.60 15.15 -24.68
N GLU A 222 -21.60 15.36 -23.35
CA GLU A 222 -20.45 15.88 -22.59
C GLU A 222 -19.22 14.96 -22.73
N LYS A 223 -19.39 13.63 -22.58
CA LYS A 223 -18.30 12.67 -22.85
C LYS A 223 -17.79 12.73 -24.30
N LYS A 224 -18.66 13.04 -25.26
CA LYS A 224 -18.31 13.15 -26.68
C LYS A 224 -17.61 14.48 -27.00
N GLN A 225 -17.98 15.56 -26.32
CA GLN A 225 -17.28 16.85 -26.36
C GLN A 225 -15.91 16.77 -25.71
N LEU A 226 -15.81 16.17 -24.51
CA LEU A 226 -14.54 15.88 -23.82
C LEU A 226 -13.59 15.09 -24.72
N LYS A 227 -14.09 14.04 -25.41
CA LYS A 227 -13.32 13.25 -26.40
C LYS A 227 -12.91 14.04 -27.66
N LYS A 228 -13.71 15.02 -28.07
CA LYS A 228 -13.39 15.91 -29.22
C LYS A 228 -12.31 16.91 -28.84
N GLU A 229 -12.37 17.47 -27.63
CA GLU A 229 -11.34 18.35 -27.07
C GLU A 229 -10.01 17.62 -26.85
N THR A 230 -10.04 16.35 -26.40
CA THR A 230 -8.81 15.54 -26.25
C THR A 230 -8.17 15.16 -27.58
N ARG A 231 -8.92 15.14 -28.69
CA ARG A 231 -8.38 14.79 -30.02
C ARG A 231 -7.49 15.88 -30.62
N GLY A 232 -7.61 17.13 -30.15
CA GLY A 232 -6.82 18.28 -30.61
C GLY A 232 -5.48 18.47 -29.90
N GLN A 233 -5.25 17.79 -28.77
CA GLN A 233 -4.03 17.90 -27.97
C GLN A 233 -3.47 16.50 -27.66
N LYS A 234 -2.90 15.83 -28.67
CA LYS A 234 -1.89 14.81 -28.38
C LYS A 234 -0.53 15.50 -28.47
N PRO A 235 0.14 15.81 -27.35
CA PRO A 235 1.55 16.18 -27.43
C PRO A 235 2.28 14.97 -28.02
N LYS A 236 3.05 15.21 -29.09
CA LYS A 236 3.95 14.22 -29.71
C LYS A 236 5.25 14.03 -28.91
N GLY A 237 5.37 14.60 -27.71
CA GLY A 237 6.54 14.48 -26.83
C GLY A 237 6.41 13.35 -25.81
N SER A 238 7.54 12.82 -25.34
CA SER A 238 7.58 11.90 -24.19
C SER A 238 6.99 12.60 -22.98
N THR A 239 5.99 11.99 -22.33
CA THR A 239 5.45 12.51 -21.07
C THR A 239 6.49 12.45 -19.94
N GLN A 240 7.57 11.68 -20.12
CA GLN A 240 8.58 11.43 -19.09
C GLN A 240 9.64 12.54 -19.02
N THR A 241 10.02 13.13 -20.15
CA THR A 241 11.12 14.10 -20.25
C THR A 241 10.70 15.43 -20.88
N VAL A 242 11.43 16.49 -20.55
CA VAL A 242 11.31 17.79 -21.21
C VAL A 242 12.72 18.23 -21.61
N GLU A 243 12.91 18.59 -22.88
CA GLU A 243 14.22 18.95 -23.41
C GLU A 243 14.83 20.15 -22.66
N GLY A 244 16.11 20.06 -22.29
CA GLY A 244 16.81 21.10 -21.53
C GLY A 244 16.52 21.14 -20.02
N TRP A 245 15.66 20.24 -19.53
CA TRP A 245 15.23 20.19 -18.13
C TRP A 245 15.43 18.81 -17.51
N GLU A 246 15.92 18.80 -16.28
CA GLU A 246 16.06 17.63 -15.43
C GLU A 246 15.03 17.72 -14.31
N LEU A 247 14.29 16.63 -14.13
CA LEU A 247 13.36 16.45 -13.04
C LEU A 247 14.07 15.71 -11.89
N THR A 248 13.82 16.14 -10.67
CA THR A 248 14.24 15.43 -9.46
C THR A 248 13.06 15.30 -8.52
N VAL A 249 12.79 14.07 -8.11
CA VAL A 249 11.68 13.69 -7.24
C VAL A 249 12.19 12.98 -6.00
N GLY A 250 11.68 13.39 -4.85
CA GLY A 250 11.73 12.63 -3.60
C GLY A 250 10.31 12.27 -3.18
N ILE A 251 10.15 11.13 -2.53
CA ILE A 251 8.86 10.62 -2.04
C ILE A 251 8.96 10.32 -0.55
N GLU A 252 7.94 10.75 0.18
CA GLU A 252 7.69 10.44 1.59
C GLU A 252 6.45 9.54 1.66
N ILE A 253 6.63 8.29 2.10
CA ILE A 253 5.54 7.30 2.17
C ILE A 253 5.20 7.05 3.63
N HIS A 254 3.97 7.37 4.02
CA HIS A 254 3.43 7.03 5.33
C HIS A 254 2.62 5.73 5.21
N ALA A 255 3.08 4.67 5.86
CA ALA A 255 2.41 3.38 5.87
C ALA A 255 1.96 3.01 7.29
N GLN A 256 0.70 2.62 7.42
CA GLN A 256 0.11 2.28 8.71
C GLN A 256 0.42 0.83 9.08
N LEU A 257 1.03 0.61 10.24
CA LEU A 257 1.39 -0.72 10.73
C LEU A 257 0.14 -1.52 11.11
N ASN A 258 0.17 -2.83 10.85
CA ASN A 258 -0.93 -3.78 11.05
C ASN A 258 -1.00 -4.34 12.47
N THR A 259 -0.94 -3.49 13.48
CA THR A 259 -0.89 -3.91 14.89
C THR A 259 -2.26 -3.81 15.54
N ALA A 260 -2.54 -4.63 16.55
CA ALA A 260 -3.82 -4.59 17.28
C ALA A 260 -3.95 -3.41 18.25
N ARG A 261 -2.83 -2.77 18.62
CA ARG A 261 -2.78 -1.62 19.52
C ARG A 261 -2.06 -0.44 18.88
N LYS A 262 -2.36 0.76 19.39
CA LYS A 262 -1.74 2.03 19.01
C LYS A 262 -0.27 2.12 19.40
N LEU A 263 0.47 3.10 18.87
CA LEU A 263 1.93 3.17 19.05
C LEU A 263 2.37 3.46 20.49
N PHE A 264 1.68 4.38 21.16
CA PHE A 264 2.03 4.86 22.50
C PHE A 264 0.90 4.70 23.51
N SER A 265 -0.13 3.90 23.21
CA SER A 265 -1.24 3.66 24.11
C SER A 265 -1.81 2.25 23.97
N PRO A 266 -2.47 1.72 25.00
CA PRO A 266 -3.02 0.36 24.96
C PRO A 266 -4.35 0.27 24.20
N ALA A 267 -4.87 1.38 23.68
CA ALA A 267 -6.12 1.40 22.93
C ALA A 267 -6.00 0.53 21.67
N ALA A 268 -7.08 -0.15 21.35
CA ALA A 268 -7.15 -0.97 20.15
C ALA A 268 -7.11 -0.10 18.90
N THR A 269 -6.51 -0.64 17.84
CA THR A 269 -6.62 -0.08 16.50
C THR A 269 -7.98 -0.43 15.91
N SER A 270 -8.67 0.53 15.30
CA SER A 270 -9.98 0.31 14.69
C SER A 270 -10.09 0.93 13.30
N PHE A 271 -10.97 0.35 12.48
CA PHE A 271 -11.30 0.85 11.15
C PHE A 271 -12.81 1.01 11.04
N ASN A 272 -13.27 2.26 10.95
CA ASN A 272 -14.70 2.61 10.79
C ASN A 272 -15.63 2.19 11.96
N ASP A 273 -15.08 1.92 13.13
CA ASP A 273 -15.88 1.76 14.35
C ASP A 273 -16.48 3.10 14.81
N ASP A 274 -17.38 3.05 15.79
CA ASP A 274 -18.08 4.23 16.32
C ASP A 274 -17.08 5.34 16.70
N PRO A 275 -17.32 6.61 16.34
CA PRO A 275 -16.37 7.68 16.59
C PRO A 275 -15.96 7.79 18.05
N ASN A 276 -14.66 8.01 18.30
CA ASN A 276 -14.09 8.18 19.65
C ASN A 276 -14.31 7.01 20.63
N SER A 277 -14.56 5.79 20.13
CA SER A 277 -14.74 4.58 20.96
C SER A 277 -13.44 3.87 21.33
N HIS A 278 -12.37 4.07 20.56
CA HIS A 278 -11.07 3.41 20.72
C HIS A 278 -9.98 4.42 21.08
N VAL A 279 -10.09 4.98 22.28
CA VAL A 279 -9.27 6.11 22.75
C VAL A 279 -8.79 5.87 24.18
N ALA A 280 -7.50 6.04 24.43
CA ALA A 280 -6.90 6.07 25.76
C ALA A 280 -6.73 7.52 26.28
N LEU A 281 -6.46 7.69 27.58
CA LEU A 281 -6.22 9.02 28.17
C LEU A 281 -5.11 9.80 27.46
N PHE A 282 -4.05 9.11 27.05
CA PHE A 282 -2.94 9.72 26.31
C PHE A 282 -3.33 10.19 24.90
N ASP A 283 -4.17 9.41 24.20
CA ASP A 283 -4.59 9.68 22.82
C ASP A 283 -5.31 11.03 22.71
N VAL A 284 -6.06 11.43 23.73
CA VAL A 284 -6.77 12.72 23.83
C VAL A 284 -6.04 13.75 24.69
N ALA A 285 -4.74 13.54 24.94
CA ALA A 285 -3.88 14.46 25.69
C ALA A 285 -4.43 14.86 27.07
N MET A 286 -5.03 13.90 27.80
CA MET A 286 -5.52 14.17 29.15
C MET A 286 -4.36 14.58 30.07
N PRO A 287 -4.49 15.65 30.87
CA PRO A 287 -3.42 16.09 31.76
C PRO A 287 -2.93 14.97 32.67
N GLY A 288 -1.60 14.78 32.72
CA GLY A 288 -0.95 13.73 33.52
C GLY A 288 -0.86 12.36 32.86
N SER A 289 -1.42 12.18 31.66
CA SER A 289 -1.16 10.97 30.86
C SER A 289 0.25 11.00 30.24
N GLN A 290 0.85 9.82 30.05
CA GLN A 290 2.19 9.66 29.47
C GLN A 290 2.16 8.67 28.30
N PRO A 291 3.04 8.84 27.29
CA PRO A 291 3.19 7.89 26.21
C PRO A 291 3.77 6.57 26.73
N ARG A 292 3.25 5.45 26.26
CA ARG A 292 3.80 4.12 26.53
C ARG A 292 3.98 3.34 25.23
N PHE A 293 5.22 3.24 24.77
CA PHE A 293 5.58 2.48 23.57
C PHE A 293 5.06 1.04 23.64
N GLN A 294 4.36 0.62 22.59
CA GLN A 294 3.87 -0.75 22.41
C GLN A 294 4.89 -1.55 21.60
N GLU A 295 5.62 -2.45 22.26
CA GLU A 295 6.69 -3.26 21.67
C GLU A 295 6.23 -4.08 20.46
N GLU A 296 4.94 -4.47 20.43
CA GLU A 296 4.37 -5.25 19.33
C GLU A 296 4.41 -4.48 17.99
N THR A 297 4.48 -3.15 18.04
CA THR A 297 4.57 -2.29 16.84
C THR A 297 5.95 -2.30 16.19
N LEU A 298 7.00 -2.69 16.93
CA LEU A 298 8.35 -2.75 16.40
C LEU A 298 8.53 -3.88 15.39
N ILE A 299 7.85 -5.00 15.59
CA ILE A 299 8.00 -6.20 14.74
C ILE A 299 7.65 -5.92 13.27
N PRO A 300 6.45 -5.40 12.94
CA PRO A 300 6.14 -5.07 11.54
C PRO A 300 7.01 -3.93 11.00
N ALA A 301 7.43 -2.97 11.83
CA ALA A 301 8.35 -1.91 11.42
C ALA A 301 9.73 -2.47 11.00
N LEU A 302 10.28 -3.41 11.77
CA LEU A 302 11.54 -4.09 11.45
C LEU A 302 11.41 -4.98 10.21
N ARG A 303 10.28 -5.66 10.01
CA ARG A 303 10.02 -6.42 8.78
C ARG A 303 10.04 -5.51 7.56
N ALA A 304 9.34 -4.38 7.62
CA ALA A 304 9.34 -3.38 6.56
C ALA A 304 10.77 -2.90 6.27
N ALA A 305 11.53 -2.50 7.30
CA ALA A 305 12.90 -2.02 7.11
C ALA A 305 13.84 -3.09 6.53
N CYS A 306 13.71 -4.36 6.95
CA CYS A 306 14.48 -5.47 6.37
C CYS A 306 14.10 -5.72 4.90
N ALA A 307 12.81 -5.68 4.56
CA ALA A 307 12.32 -5.84 3.18
C ALA A 307 12.79 -4.71 2.26
N LEU A 308 13.07 -3.55 2.85
CA LEU A 308 13.57 -2.35 2.17
C LEU A 308 15.10 -2.23 2.25
N ASN A 309 15.79 -3.32 2.58
CA ASN A 309 17.25 -3.42 2.68
C ASN A 309 17.91 -2.34 3.55
N CYS A 310 17.23 -1.89 4.61
CA CYS A 310 17.75 -0.84 5.49
C CYS A 310 18.69 -1.40 6.59
N ASP A 311 19.63 -0.55 7.01
CA ASP A 311 20.44 -0.73 8.21
C ASP A 311 19.61 -0.42 9.46
N ILE A 312 19.28 -1.47 10.22
CA ILE A 312 18.61 -1.33 11.52
C ILE A 312 19.59 -0.74 12.54
N GLN A 313 19.20 0.36 13.17
CA GLN A 313 20.01 1.03 14.17
C GLN A 313 19.89 0.30 15.52
N PRO A 314 21.00 0.03 16.23
CA PRO A 314 20.95 -0.67 17.52
C PRO A 314 20.29 0.16 18.63
N VAL A 315 20.29 1.49 18.48
CA VAL A 315 19.64 2.44 19.37
C VAL A 315 18.85 3.43 18.53
N SER A 316 17.62 3.70 18.96
CA SER A 316 16.72 4.67 18.35
C SER A 316 16.02 5.49 19.43
N ARG A 317 15.65 6.74 19.12
CA ARG A 317 14.97 7.65 20.06
C ARG A 317 13.76 8.30 19.41
N PHE A 318 12.77 8.59 20.24
CA PHE A 318 11.59 9.33 19.86
C PHE A 318 11.76 10.82 20.14
N ASP A 319 11.18 11.64 19.27
CA ASP A 319 11.25 13.09 19.24
C ASP A 319 9.84 13.68 19.11
N ARG A 320 9.62 14.88 19.65
CA ARG A 320 8.38 15.64 19.50
C ARG A 320 8.50 16.64 18.36
N LYS A 321 7.62 16.49 17.37
CA LYS A 321 7.39 17.43 16.27
C LYS A 321 6.21 18.33 16.63
N HIS A 322 6.45 19.57 17.02
CA HIS A 322 5.44 20.47 17.56
C HIS A 322 4.67 21.22 16.47
N TYR A 323 3.35 21.08 16.46
CA TYR A 323 2.45 21.90 15.67
C TYR A 323 1.06 21.89 16.28
N PHE A 324 0.36 23.02 16.18
CA PHE A 324 -1.02 23.13 16.64
C PHE A 324 -1.97 22.87 15.49
N TRP A 325 -2.68 21.75 15.58
CA TRP A 325 -3.83 21.46 14.75
C TRP A 325 -4.84 20.67 15.58
N TRP A 326 -6.13 20.83 15.30
CA TRP A 326 -7.20 20.24 16.12
C TRP A 326 -7.22 18.70 16.06
N ASP A 327 -6.61 18.08 15.06
CA ASP A 327 -6.49 16.62 14.93
C ASP A 327 -5.31 16.04 15.71
N GLN A 328 -4.44 16.90 16.27
CA GLN A 328 -3.29 16.54 17.08
C GLN A 328 -3.48 17.12 18.50
N PRO A 329 -4.17 16.41 19.40
CA PRO A 329 -4.64 16.95 20.68
C PRO A 329 -3.49 17.36 21.62
N SER A 330 -2.33 16.71 21.53
CA SER A 330 -1.14 17.02 22.33
C SER A 330 -0.41 18.30 21.87
N GLY A 331 -0.72 18.84 20.69
CA GLY A 331 0.03 19.94 20.08
C GLY A 331 1.45 19.56 19.60
N TYR A 332 1.75 18.25 19.57
CA TYR A 332 2.95 17.67 18.99
C TYR A 332 2.70 16.23 18.56
N GLN A 333 3.37 15.78 17.51
CA GLN A 333 3.41 14.39 17.07
C GLN A 333 4.71 13.76 17.57
N ILE A 334 4.63 12.56 18.16
CA ILE A 334 5.82 11.77 18.49
C ILE A 334 6.27 11.03 17.22
N THR A 335 7.53 11.24 16.83
CA THR A 335 8.19 10.70 15.62
C THR A 335 9.65 10.37 15.93
N GLN A 336 10.51 10.11 14.95
CA GLN A 336 11.96 9.90 15.13
C GLN A 336 12.75 10.69 14.11
N TYR A 337 13.30 11.83 14.51
CA TYR A 337 14.03 12.73 13.62
C TYR A 337 15.54 12.54 13.74
N TYR A 338 16.08 12.56 14.96
CA TYR A 338 17.55 12.52 15.17
C TYR A 338 18.13 11.10 15.08
N GLU A 339 17.44 10.12 15.66
CA GLU A 339 17.87 8.72 15.75
C GLU A 339 16.73 7.78 15.28
N PRO A 340 16.39 7.77 13.97
CA PRO A 340 15.39 6.86 13.40
C PRO A 340 15.85 5.41 13.51
N PHE A 341 14.90 4.49 13.57
CA PHE A 341 15.21 3.08 13.81
C PHE A 341 15.89 2.36 12.63
N ALA A 342 15.76 2.90 11.41
CA ALA A 342 16.42 2.34 10.22
C ALA A 342 16.89 3.43 9.25
N ARG A 343 18.02 3.17 8.56
CA ARG A 343 18.67 4.10 7.62
C ARG A 343 19.22 3.36 6.40
N ASN A 344 19.62 4.11 5.36
CA ASN A 344 20.41 3.61 4.23
C ASN A 344 19.83 2.37 3.54
N GLY A 345 18.53 2.39 3.23
CA GLY A 345 17.93 1.35 2.41
C GLY A 345 18.17 1.55 0.93
N GLU A 346 17.83 0.53 0.16
CA GLU A 346 17.85 0.60 -1.30
C GLU A 346 16.83 -0.37 -1.91
N ILE A 347 16.20 0.08 -2.99
CA ILE A 347 15.26 -0.70 -3.78
C ILE A 347 15.70 -0.64 -5.24
N GLU A 348 15.94 -1.82 -5.81
CA GLU A 348 16.14 -1.97 -7.25
C GLU A 348 14.77 -2.07 -7.95
N LEU A 349 14.59 -1.25 -8.99
CA LEU A 349 13.51 -1.36 -9.95
C LEU A 349 14.10 -1.81 -11.28
N THR A 350 13.43 -2.72 -11.96
CA THR A 350 13.87 -3.26 -13.25
C THR A 350 12.87 -2.93 -14.35
N ALA A 351 13.25 -3.11 -15.62
CA ALA A 351 12.37 -2.94 -16.76
C ALA A 351 11.06 -3.75 -16.63
N ARG A 352 11.10 -4.90 -15.96
CA ARG A 352 9.94 -5.78 -15.72
C ARG A 352 8.91 -5.17 -14.76
N ASP A 353 9.33 -4.26 -13.87
CA ASP A 353 8.44 -3.51 -12.98
C ASP A 353 7.68 -2.39 -13.71
N GLY A 354 8.09 -2.07 -14.96
CA GLY A 354 7.43 -1.10 -15.84
C GLY A 354 7.90 0.34 -15.62
N ILE A 355 9.18 0.53 -15.27
CA ILE A 355 9.88 1.81 -15.18
C ILE A 355 9.88 2.57 -16.51
N ALA A 356 10.30 3.84 -16.49
CA ALA A 356 10.50 4.61 -17.70
C ALA A 356 11.56 3.95 -18.60
N ALA A 357 11.34 3.93 -19.92
CA ALA A 357 12.31 3.34 -20.85
C ALA A 357 13.65 4.09 -20.82
N GLU A 358 13.62 5.36 -20.42
CA GLU A 358 14.77 6.24 -20.24
C GLU A 358 15.68 5.83 -19.05
N ASP A 359 15.19 5.02 -18.09
CA ASP A 359 16.01 4.45 -16.99
C ASP A 359 16.80 3.20 -17.42
N GLY A 360 16.52 2.61 -18.59
CA GLY A 360 17.19 1.40 -19.06
C GLY A 360 16.66 0.10 -18.44
N GLU A 361 17.54 -0.85 -18.16
CA GLU A 361 17.18 -2.20 -17.68
C GLU A 361 16.91 -2.25 -16.17
N SER A 362 17.61 -1.45 -15.37
CA SER A 362 17.35 -1.30 -13.94
C SER A 362 17.85 0.03 -13.38
N VAL A 363 17.25 0.44 -12.27
CA VAL A 363 17.56 1.66 -11.52
C VAL A 363 17.39 1.40 -10.03
N THR A 364 18.37 1.80 -9.23
CA THR A 364 18.35 1.64 -7.77
C THR A 364 18.03 2.97 -7.09
N ILE A 365 17.05 2.97 -6.21
CA ILE A 365 16.58 4.15 -5.49
C ILE A 365 16.95 3.99 -4.01
N GLY A 366 17.70 4.94 -3.47
CA GLY A 366 18.05 4.95 -2.07
C GLY A 366 16.91 5.40 -1.15
N ILE A 367 16.78 4.71 -0.02
CA ILE A 367 15.95 5.12 1.12
C ILE A 367 16.88 5.77 2.14
N GLN A 368 16.60 7.03 2.49
CA GLN A 368 17.40 7.76 3.46
C GLN A 368 17.17 7.20 4.87
N GLN A 369 15.91 7.11 5.29
CA GLN A 369 15.53 6.59 6.60
C GLN A 369 14.10 6.08 6.63
N ILE A 370 13.84 5.25 7.65
CA ILE A 370 12.50 4.86 8.05
C ILE A 370 12.35 5.21 9.53
N GLN A 371 11.26 5.89 9.86
CA GLN A 371 10.96 6.34 11.22
C GLN A 371 9.57 5.89 11.64
N MET A 372 9.39 5.62 12.94
CA MET A 372 8.08 5.33 13.51
C MET A 372 7.43 6.63 14.01
N GLU A 373 6.13 6.81 13.75
CA GLU A 373 5.39 7.98 14.21
C GLU A 373 3.91 7.74 14.47
N GLN A 374 3.26 8.69 15.14
CA GLN A 374 1.83 8.68 15.41
C GLN A 374 1.02 9.22 14.24
N ASP A 375 -0.09 8.59 13.88
CA ASP A 375 -1.09 9.23 13.02
C ASP A 375 -1.95 10.27 13.76
N THR A 376 -2.57 11.18 13.01
CA THR A 376 -3.49 12.20 13.52
C THR A 376 -4.94 11.72 13.55
N ALA A 377 -5.81 12.43 14.27
CA ALA A 377 -7.24 12.18 14.25
C ALA A 377 -7.85 12.37 12.85
N LYS A 378 -9.02 11.76 12.62
CA LYS A 378 -9.78 11.99 11.39
C LYS A 378 -10.63 13.25 11.56
N THR A 379 -10.44 14.23 10.67
CA THR A 379 -11.28 15.44 10.62
C THR A 379 -12.38 15.27 9.58
N LEU A 380 -13.63 15.46 9.99
CA LEU A 380 -14.81 15.46 9.13
C LEU A 380 -15.37 16.87 9.05
N ALA A 381 -15.21 17.52 7.89
CA ALA A 381 -15.80 18.84 7.66
C ALA A 381 -17.33 18.73 7.59
N GLN A 382 -18.00 19.62 8.32
CA GLN A 382 -19.45 19.79 8.32
C GLN A 382 -19.80 21.16 7.70
N PRO A 383 -21.07 21.36 7.29
CA PRO A 383 -21.55 22.70 6.94
C PRO A 383 -21.34 23.70 8.08
N ASN A 384 -21.29 25.00 7.74
CA ASN A 384 -21.17 26.11 8.68
C ASN A 384 -19.82 26.16 9.44
N ASP A 385 -18.72 25.83 8.78
CA ASP A 385 -17.36 25.87 9.35
C ASP A 385 -17.18 25.04 10.63
N VAL A 386 -18.02 24.02 10.82
CA VAL A 386 -17.89 23.05 11.91
C VAL A 386 -17.03 21.88 11.43
N SER A 387 -16.14 21.41 12.29
CA SER A 387 -15.36 20.19 12.05
C SER A 387 -15.62 19.19 13.18
N TRP A 388 -15.98 17.97 12.81
CA TRP A 388 -16.07 16.85 13.75
C TRP A 388 -14.74 16.10 13.77
N LEU A 389 -14.33 15.71 14.97
CA LEU A 389 -13.07 15.01 15.21
C LEU A 389 -13.36 13.60 15.69
N ASP A 390 -12.73 12.64 15.03
CA ASP A 390 -12.71 11.25 15.44
C ASP A 390 -11.27 10.84 15.80
N PHE A 391 -11.04 10.68 17.11
CA PHE A 391 -9.78 10.32 17.73
C PHE A 391 -9.51 8.81 17.71
N ASN A 392 -10.35 7.97 17.09
CA ASN A 392 -10.03 6.55 16.91
C ASN A 392 -8.66 6.36 16.21
N ARG A 393 -8.35 7.20 15.21
CA ARG A 393 -7.10 7.14 14.45
C ARG A 393 -5.90 7.80 15.13
N VAL A 394 -6.12 8.67 16.13
CA VAL A 394 -4.98 9.37 16.75
C VAL A 394 -4.07 8.36 17.45
N GLY A 395 -2.76 8.48 17.26
CA GLY A 395 -1.78 7.56 17.86
C GLY A 395 -1.67 6.21 17.14
N MET A 396 -2.35 6.01 16.02
CA MET A 396 -2.14 4.84 15.17
C MET A 396 -0.66 4.73 14.76
N PRO A 397 -0.08 3.52 14.74
CA PRO A 397 1.33 3.35 14.45
C PRO A 397 1.59 3.47 12.95
N LEU A 398 2.44 4.42 12.58
CA LEU A 398 2.91 4.61 11.22
C LEU A 398 4.41 4.35 11.13
N ILE A 399 4.86 3.93 9.95
CA ILE A 399 6.22 4.16 9.50
C ILE A 399 6.21 5.20 8.38
N GLU A 400 7.13 6.14 8.44
CA GLU A 400 7.42 7.08 7.35
C GLU A 400 8.72 6.65 6.68
N ILE A 401 8.63 6.35 5.38
CA ILE A 401 9.74 5.93 4.52
C ILE A 401 10.13 7.14 3.67
N ILE A 402 11.34 7.65 3.88
CA ILE A 402 11.85 8.84 3.22
C ILE A 402 12.90 8.42 2.19
N THR A 403 12.65 8.72 0.92
CA THR A 403 13.58 8.42 -0.18
C THR A 403 14.60 9.53 -0.38
N LYS A 404 15.75 9.17 -0.96
CA LYS A 404 16.69 10.14 -1.53
C LYS A 404 16.06 10.76 -2.79
N PRO A 405 16.41 12.01 -3.14
CA PRO A 405 15.89 12.69 -4.33
C PRO A 405 16.57 12.17 -5.62
N GLU A 406 16.41 10.89 -5.93
CA GLU A 406 17.09 10.17 -7.03
C GLU A 406 16.13 9.75 -8.16
N LEU A 407 14.84 10.08 -8.05
CA LEU A 407 13.84 9.73 -9.07
C LEU A 407 13.75 10.83 -10.13
N HIS A 408 14.03 10.47 -11.38
CA HIS A 408 14.10 11.43 -12.49
C HIS A 408 12.93 11.37 -13.48
N TYR A 409 12.11 10.31 -13.42
CA TYR A 409 11.01 10.10 -14.36
C TYR A 409 9.68 9.88 -13.62
N PRO A 410 8.58 10.57 -14.02
CA PRO A 410 7.28 10.44 -13.36
C PRO A 410 6.76 9.01 -13.28
N ARG A 411 6.98 8.22 -14.35
CA ARG A 411 6.58 6.82 -14.41
C ARG A 411 7.30 5.98 -13.35
N THR A 412 8.62 6.14 -13.26
CA THR A 412 9.46 5.40 -12.32
C THR A 412 9.10 5.73 -10.87
N ALA A 413 8.80 7.00 -10.57
CA ALA A 413 8.28 7.42 -9.27
C ALA A 413 6.97 6.69 -8.87
N ALA A 414 6.04 6.55 -9.80
CA ALA A 414 4.79 5.82 -9.56
C ALA A 414 5.01 4.30 -9.42
N VAL A 415 5.94 3.73 -10.20
CA VAL A 415 6.35 2.32 -10.07
C VAL A 415 7.01 2.06 -8.72
N PHE A 416 7.85 2.98 -8.24
CA PHE A 416 8.47 2.90 -6.93
C PHE A 416 7.44 2.79 -5.80
N VAL A 417 6.42 3.67 -5.76
CA VAL A 417 5.35 3.62 -4.75
C VAL A 417 4.61 2.28 -4.79
N ARG A 418 4.34 1.74 -5.99
CA ARG A 418 3.73 0.42 -6.16
C ARG A 418 4.63 -0.70 -5.61
N LYS A 419 5.93 -0.64 -5.89
CA LYS A 419 6.91 -1.62 -5.41
C LYS A 419 6.97 -1.63 -3.89
N ILE A 420 7.02 -0.45 -3.26
CA ILE A 420 6.97 -0.33 -1.79
C ILE A 420 5.68 -0.95 -1.24
N GLN A 421 4.52 -0.63 -1.82
CA GLN A 421 3.25 -1.22 -1.40
C GLN A 421 3.28 -2.76 -1.49
N MET A 422 3.81 -3.32 -2.59
CA MET A 422 3.94 -4.77 -2.76
C MET A 422 4.87 -5.41 -1.71
N LEU A 423 6.03 -4.80 -1.45
CA LEU A 423 7.00 -5.29 -0.46
C LEU A 423 6.41 -5.26 0.95
N LEU A 424 5.78 -4.17 1.36
CA LEU A 424 5.16 -4.02 2.69
C LEU A 424 4.02 -5.02 2.91
N ASN A 425 3.21 -5.28 1.88
CA ASN A 425 2.16 -6.29 1.92
C ASN A 425 2.74 -7.70 2.04
N ALA A 426 3.79 -8.01 1.29
CA ALA A 426 4.39 -9.34 1.27
C ALA A 426 4.99 -9.75 2.62
N VAL A 427 5.54 -8.79 3.37
CA VAL A 427 6.09 -9.04 4.71
C VAL A 427 5.08 -8.82 5.84
N ASP A 428 3.80 -8.61 5.50
CA ASP A 428 2.71 -8.36 6.45
C ASP A 428 3.10 -7.33 7.51
N ALA A 429 3.57 -6.16 7.06
CA ALA A 429 3.98 -5.07 7.93
C ALA A 429 2.90 -3.99 8.08
N CYS A 430 2.09 -3.78 7.05
CA CYS A 430 1.18 -2.65 6.98
C CYS A 430 -0.22 -3.05 6.54
N VAL A 431 -1.19 -2.22 6.88
CA VAL A 431 -2.54 -2.33 6.32
C VAL A 431 -2.48 -1.94 4.86
N SER A 432 -2.92 -2.85 4.00
CA SER A 432 -2.76 -2.74 2.56
C SER A 432 -3.71 -1.71 1.94
N GLY A 433 -3.21 -0.95 0.96
CA GLY A 433 -4.04 -0.16 0.05
C GLY A 433 -3.90 1.35 0.22
N MET A 434 -3.77 2.08 -0.89
CA MET A 434 -3.90 3.55 -0.88
C MET A 434 -5.38 3.95 -0.73
N GLU A 435 -6.28 3.11 -1.25
CA GLU A 435 -7.73 3.27 -1.25
C GLU A 435 -8.36 3.14 0.14
N THR A 436 -7.78 2.29 0.99
CA THR A 436 -8.18 2.13 2.41
C THR A 436 -7.51 3.18 3.31
N GLY A 437 -6.57 3.95 2.78
CA GLY A 437 -5.75 4.90 3.53
C GLY A 437 -4.59 4.27 4.31
N GLY A 438 -4.33 2.97 4.13
CA GLY A 438 -3.23 2.27 4.79
C GLY A 438 -1.84 2.70 4.28
N LEU A 439 -1.77 3.26 3.07
CA LEU A 439 -0.56 3.86 2.51
C LEU A 439 -0.86 5.25 1.92
N ARG A 440 -0.05 6.25 2.28
CA ARG A 440 -0.10 7.62 1.77
C ARG A 440 1.26 7.99 1.20
N ALA A 441 1.27 8.74 0.09
CA ALA A 441 2.50 9.22 -0.51
C ALA A 441 2.42 10.74 -0.72
N ASP A 442 3.39 11.46 -0.15
CA ASP A 442 3.64 12.87 -0.42
C ASP A 442 4.86 12.96 -1.34
N VAL A 443 4.77 13.82 -2.36
CA VAL A 443 5.77 13.86 -3.44
C VAL A 443 6.43 15.22 -3.51
N ASN A 444 7.74 15.24 -3.40
CA ASN A 444 8.58 16.42 -3.49
C ASN A 444 9.15 16.55 -4.90
N VAL A 445 8.82 17.63 -5.61
CA VAL A 445 9.21 17.87 -7.00
C VAL A 445 10.07 19.12 -7.12
N SER A 446 11.18 19.00 -7.85
CA SER A 446 12.01 20.12 -8.30
C SER A 446 12.49 19.91 -9.73
N VAL A 447 12.76 20.99 -10.45
CA VAL A 447 13.36 20.95 -11.79
C VAL A 447 14.59 21.84 -11.86
N ARG A 448 15.59 21.44 -12.66
CA ARG A 448 16.78 22.25 -12.98
C ARG A 448 17.14 22.12 -14.46
N ARG A 449 18.01 22.98 -14.99
CA ARG A 449 18.50 22.86 -16.37
C ARG A 449 19.56 21.75 -16.48
N THR A 450 19.55 20.99 -17.57
CA THR A 450 20.44 19.83 -17.82
C THR A 450 21.91 20.16 -18.13
N GLY A 451 22.28 21.45 -18.13
CA GLY A 451 23.55 21.93 -18.68
C GLY A 451 24.78 21.80 -17.77
N ASP A 452 24.60 21.73 -16.43
CA ASP A 452 25.72 21.56 -15.49
C ASP A 452 25.30 20.66 -14.30
N PRO A 453 25.89 19.47 -14.14
CA PRO A 453 25.64 18.56 -13.03
C PRO A 453 25.89 19.18 -11.65
N ASN A 454 26.75 20.21 -11.57
CA ASN A 454 27.06 20.93 -10.34
C ASN A 454 26.01 21.98 -9.96
N THR A 455 24.99 22.20 -10.81
CA THR A 455 23.88 23.10 -10.48
C THR A 455 23.14 22.53 -9.26
N PRO A 456 22.93 23.32 -8.19
CA PRO A 456 22.15 22.86 -7.05
C PRO A 456 20.75 22.45 -7.48
N LEU A 457 20.13 21.53 -6.72
CA LEU A 457 18.75 21.14 -6.96
C LEU A 457 17.82 22.36 -6.95
N GLY A 458 16.77 22.31 -7.77
CA GLY A 458 15.77 23.37 -7.84
C GLY A 458 14.98 23.50 -6.54
N THR A 459 14.23 24.60 -6.40
CA THR A 459 13.40 24.81 -5.21
C THR A 459 12.32 23.72 -5.09
N ARG A 460 12.29 23.04 -3.95
CA ARG A 460 11.34 21.96 -3.64
C ARG A 460 9.90 22.47 -3.52
N THR A 461 9.00 21.81 -4.26
CA THR A 461 7.54 21.90 -4.08
C THR A 461 6.99 20.55 -3.62
N GLU A 462 6.27 20.54 -2.51
CA GLU A 462 5.66 19.33 -1.95
C GLU A 462 4.22 19.20 -2.46
N ILE A 463 3.82 18.01 -2.91
CA ILE A 463 2.47 17.69 -3.38
C ILE A 463 1.84 16.68 -2.42
N LYS A 464 0.72 17.08 -1.80
CA LYS A 464 -0.08 16.26 -0.88
C LYS A 464 -1.38 15.77 -1.53
N ASN A 465 -2.06 14.85 -0.85
CA ASN A 465 -3.37 14.28 -1.21
C ASN A 465 -3.36 13.41 -2.48
N LEU A 466 -2.32 12.59 -2.64
CA LEU A 466 -2.19 11.64 -3.74
C LEU A 466 -2.77 10.29 -3.32
N SER A 467 -4.03 10.05 -3.68
CA SER A 467 -4.79 8.86 -3.25
C SER A 467 -4.62 7.63 -4.16
N THR A 468 -3.91 7.75 -5.30
CA THR A 468 -3.67 6.63 -6.21
C THR A 468 -2.28 6.74 -6.83
N ILE A 469 -1.71 5.59 -7.20
CA ILE A 469 -0.41 5.53 -7.91
C ILE A 469 -0.44 6.34 -9.22
N LYS A 470 -1.57 6.32 -9.94
CA LYS A 470 -1.70 7.13 -11.16
C LYS A 470 -1.72 8.63 -10.85
N ALA A 471 -2.33 9.04 -9.75
CA ALA A 471 -2.32 10.43 -9.31
C ALA A 471 -0.88 10.91 -9.01
N VAL A 472 -0.01 10.04 -8.50
CA VAL A 472 1.42 10.35 -8.31
C VAL A 472 2.06 10.72 -9.65
N GLU A 473 1.95 9.86 -10.67
CA GLU A 473 2.51 10.13 -12.01
C GLU A 473 1.96 11.44 -12.60
N ASP A 474 0.63 11.58 -12.64
CA ASP A 474 -0.05 12.73 -13.22
C ASP A 474 0.28 14.05 -12.49
N ALA A 475 0.43 14.02 -11.16
CA ALA A 475 0.75 15.19 -10.36
C ALA A 475 2.20 15.65 -10.56
N ILE A 476 3.16 14.70 -10.66
CA ILE A 476 4.56 15.02 -10.97
C ILE A 476 4.66 15.70 -12.33
N ILE A 477 4.00 15.16 -13.35
CA ILE A 477 3.97 15.73 -14.70
C ILE A 477 3.42 17.17 -14.65
N ALA A 478 2.27 17.36 -14.00
CA ALA A 478 1.63 18.66 -13.91
C ALA A 478 2.50 19.70 -13.17
N GLU A 479 3.18 19.29 -12.09
CA GLU A 479 4.03 20.18 -11.32
C GLU A 479 5.35 20.50 -12.03
N ARG A 480 5.98 19.51 -12.67
CA ARG A 480 7.16 19.70 -13.52
C ARG A 480 6.86 20.75 -14.60
N ASP A 481 5.80 20.55 -15.36
CA ASP A 481 5.44 21.44 -16.48
C ASP A 481 5.12 22.87 -15.98
N ARG A 482 4.51 22.98 -14.79
CA ARG A 482 4.27 24.28 -14.14
C ARG A 482 5.57 24.98 -13.75
N GLN A 483 6.50 24.27 -13.09
CA GLN A 483 7.77 24.86 -12.67
C GLN A 483 8.61 25.30 -13.88
N ILE A 484 8.68 24.45 -14.92
CA ILE A 484 9.37 24.77 -16.17
C ILE A 484 8.78 26.04 -16.79
N LYS A 485 7.45 26.12 -16.94
CA LYS A 485 6.79 27.29 -17.52
C LYS A 485 7.08 28.58 -16.75
N ALA A 486 7.09 28.51 -15.42
CA ALA A 486 7.40 29.66 -14.57
C ALA A 486 8.88 30.08 -14.73
N LEU A 487 9.81 29.13 -14.72
CA LEU A 487 11.24 29.41 -14.88
C LEU A 487 11.59 29.94 -16.28
N ASP A 488 10.95 29.42 -17.33
CA ASP A 488 11.11 29.95 -18.70
C ASP A 488 10.49 31.35 -18.86
N ALA A 489 9.50 31.71 -18.04
CA ALA A 489 8.97 33.07 -17.95
C ALA A 489 9.84 34.00 -17.09
N GLY A 490 10.94 33.51 -16.51
CA GLY A 490 11.82 34.27 -15.61
C GLY A 490 11.25 34.45 -14.20
N GLU A 491 10.23 33.68 -13.82
CA GLU A 491 9.68 33.67 -12.46
C GLU A 491 10.52 32.78 -11.53
N THR A 492 10.47 33.06 -10.23
CA THR A 492 11.13 32.24 -9.21
C THR A 492 10.15 31.26 -8.59
N ILE A 493 10.55 29.99 -8.44
CA ILE A 493 9.76 29.00 -7.70
C ILE A 493 9.93 29.23 -6.21
N ALA A 494 8.84 29.53 -5.52
CA ALA A 494 8.80 29.55 -4.05
C ALA A 494 8.64 28.12 -3.50
N SER A 495 9.25 27.83 -2.37
CA SER A 495 9.00 26.56 -1.68
C SER A 495 7.59 26.59 -1.08
N GLU A 496 6.73 25.69 -1.52
CA GLU A 496 5.33 25.64 -1.08
C GLU A 496 4.77 24.22 -1.09
N THR A 497 3.65 24.05 -0.40
CA THR A 497 2.87 22.82 -0.39
C THR A 497 1.63 22.99 -1.26
N ARG A 498 1.46 22.07 -2.20
CA ARG A 498 0.37 22.03 -3.16
C ARG A 498 -0.43 20.75 -2.98
N GLY A 499 -1.67 20.78 -3.44
CA GLY A 499 -2.61 19.68 -3.36
C GLY A 499 -2.99 19.18 -4.73
N TRP A 500 -3.25 17.88 -4.81
CA TRP A 500 -3.81 17.23 -5.99
C TRP A 500 -5.30 16.90 -5.77
N THR A 501 -6.08 16.91 -6.84
CA THR A 501 -7.47 16.45 -6.85
C THR A 501 -7.63 15.46 -7.98
N LEU A 502 -8.31 14.34 -7.74
CA LEU A 502 -8.53 13.30 -8.75
C LEU A 502 -9.22 13.88 -10.00
N GLY A 503 -8.64 13.61 -11.17
CA GLY A 503 -9.10 14.15 -12.46
C GLY A 503 -8.66 15.58 -12.76
N SER A 504 -7.95 16.26 -11.84
CA SER A 504 -7.31 17.54 -12.11
C SER A 504 -6.19 17.39 -13.14
N LYS A 505 -5.90 18.47 -13.87
CA LYS A 505 -4.73 18.60 -14.74
C LYS A 505 -3.63 19.49 -14.12
N HIS A 506 -3.90 20.06 -12.95
CA HIS A 506 -3.06 21.07 -12.33
C HIS A 506 -3.01 20.84 -10.81
N THR A 507 -1.84 21.10 -10.22
CA THR A 507 -1.67 21.21 -8.77
C THR A 507 -2.27 22.55 -8.29
N ARG A 508 -2.85 22.57 -7.10
CA ARG A 508 -3.39 23.80 -6.48
C ARG A 508 -2.62 24.14 -5.22
N ARG A 509 -2.35 25.41 -4.99
CA ARG A 509 -1.71 25.87 -3.74
C ARG A 509 -2.68 25.62 -2.57
N LEU A 510 -2.24 24.89 -1.55
CA LEU A 510 -3.08 24.61 -0.36
C LEU A 510 -2.94 25.69 0.71
N ARG A 511 -1.71 26.18 0.91
CA ARG A 511 -1.39 27.20 1.91
C ARG A 511 -0.31 28.14 1.36
N GLY A 512 -0.42 29.44 1.64
CA GLY A 512 0.71 30.36 1.50
C GLY A 512 1.63 30.22 2.72
N LYS A 513 2.92 29.93 2.52
CA LYS A 513 3.89 29.93 3.61
C LYS A 513 4.04 31.35 4.16
N GLU A 514 3.48 31.62 5.34
CA GLU A 514 4.03 32.65 6.23
C GLU A 514 5.24 32.02 6.95
N GLY A 515 6.39 31.98 6.27
CA GLY A 515 7.64 31.38 6.78
C GLY A 515 7.70 29.84 6.72
N GLU A 516 8.89 29.29 6.99
CA GLU A 516 9.03 27.87 7.34
C GLU A 516 8.45 27.69 8.75
N VAL A 517 7.47 26.80 8.90
CA VAL A 517 6.90 26.48 10.22
C VAL A 517 7.97 25.74 11.00
N ASP A 518 8.53 26.39 12.02
CA ASP A 518 9.49 25.76 12.94
C ASP A 518 8.75 24.75 13.83
N TYR A 519 8.92 23.46 13.49
CA TYR A 519 8.37 22.34 14.24
C TYR A 519 9.04 22.10 15.60
N ARG A 520 10.13 22.83 15.92
CA ARG A 520 10.82 22.79 17.22
C ARG A 520 11.06 21.36 17.70
N TYR A 521 11.74 20.55 16.88
CA TYR A 521 12.05 19.16 17.19
C TYR A 521 12.86 19.07 18.49
N MET A 522 12.40 18.24 19.42
CA MET A 522 13.14 17.93 20.65
C MET A 522 13.01 16.45 21.00
N PRO A 523 14.05 15.82 21.58
CA PRO A 523 13.93 14.47 22.13
C PRO A 523 12.77 14.39 23.12
N ASP A 524 11.96 13.33 23.01
CA ASP A 524 10.85 13.11 23.93
C ASP A 524 11.39 12.69 25.31
N PRO A 525 11.19 13.49 26.38
CA PRO A 525 11.72 13.16 27.70
C PRO A 525 10.93 12.05 28.42
N ASP A 526 9.71 11.74 27.96
CA ASP A 526 8.84 10.75 28.60
C ASP A 526 9.11 9.32 28.09
N LEU A 527 9.90 9.18 27.02
CA LEU A 527 10.26 7.89 26.42
C LEU A 527 11.77 7.64 26.54
N GLY A 528 12.11 6.45 27.04
CA GLY A 528 13.49 5.97 27.02
C GLY A 528 13.96 5.62 25.59
N PRO A 529 15.28 5.47 25.38
CA PRO A 529 15.80 4.99 24.11
C PRO A 529 15.33 3.56 23.82
N LEU A 530 14.98 3.29 22.57
CA LEU A 530 14.68 1.96 22.07
C LEU A 530 16.00 1.26 21.73
N VAL A 531 16.31 0.18 22.45
CA VAL A 531 17.49 -0.66 22.18
C VAL A 531 17.04 -1.90 21.44
N ILE A 532 17.54 -2.08 20.21
CA ILE A 532 17.13 -3.17 19.32
C ILE A 532 18.22 -4.25 19.33
N GLY A 533 17.86 -5.44 19.83
CA GLY A 533 18.78 -6.58 19.88
C GLY A 533 19.09 -7.14 18.49
N GLN A 534 20.36 -7.47 18.23
CA GLN A 534 20.78 -8.03 16.95
C GLN A 534 20.16 -9.42 16.70
N ASP A 535 19.94 -10.20 17.76
CA ASP A 535 19.27 -11.50 17.72
C ASP A 535 17.84 -11.40 17.16
N LEU A 536 17.10 -10.35 17.54
CA LEU A 536 15.78 -10.07 16.99
C LEU A 536 15.87 -9.71 15.49
N VAL A 537 16.83 -8.87 15.11
CA VAL A 537 17.02 -8.46 13.70
C VAL A 537 17.36 -9.67 12.84
N ASP A 538 18.28 -10.53 13.28
CA ASP A 538 18.68 -11.73 12.55
C ASP A 538 17.53 -12.73 12.44
N HIS A 539 16.75 -12.89 13.50
CA HIS A 539 15.54 -13.71 13.47
C HIS A 539 14.52 -13.19 12.46
N ILE A 540 14.27 -11.87 12.45
CA ILE A 540 13.35 -11.24 11.50
C ILE A 540 13.84 -11.42 10.06
N ARG A 541 15.13 -11.15 9.79
CA ARG A 541 15.72 -11.36 8.46
C ARG A 541 15.58 -12.81 7.98
N ALA A 542 15.82 -13.79 8.86
CA ALA A 542 15.64 -15.20 8.54
C ALA A 542 14.17 -15.59 8.30
N SER A 543 13.22 -14.90 8.95
CA SER A 543 11.79 -15.14 8.81
C SER A 543 11.18 -14.51 7.55
N VAL A 544 11.77 -13.41 7.06
CA VAL A 544 11.41 -12.79 5.76
C VAL A 544 12.08 -13.61 4.67
N LYS A 545 11.52 -14.79 4.40
CA LYS A 545 12.22 -15.86 3.65
C LYS A 545 12.29 -15.61 2.14
N GLU A 546 11.19 -15.15 1.54
CA GLU A 546 11.12 -14.87 0.10
C GLU A 546 10.44 -13.52 -0.14
N LEU A 547 11.18 -12.58 -0.73
CA LEU A 547 10.62 -11.33 -1.19
C LEU A 547 9.90 -11.54 -2.54
N PRO A 548 8.90 -10.68 -2.86
CA PRO A 548 8.17 -10.72 -4.13
C PRO A 548 9.05 -10.85 -5.38
N ASP A 549 10.26 -10.31 -5.39
CA ASP A 549 11.15 -10.41 -6.54
C ASP A 549 11.62 -11.83 -6.86
N ILE A 550 11.82 -12.66 -5.83
CA ILE A 550 12.20 -14.07 -6.00
C ILE A 550 11.01 -14.83 -6.58
N GLU A 551 9.82 -14.63 -6.02
CA GLU A 551 8.60 -15.28 -6.49
C GLU A 551 8.21 -14.84 -7.91
N LEU A 552 8.35 -13.55 -8.22
CA LEU A 552 8.15 -13.03 -9.57
C LEU A 552 9.13 -13.68 -10.57
N THR A 553 10.40 -13.85 -10.17
CA THR A 553 11.41 -14.51 -11.00
C THR A 553 11.04 -15.98 -11.22
N GLU A 554 10.59 -16.69 -10.18
CA GLU A 554 10.09 -18.07 -10.29
C GLU A 554 8.91 -18.16 -11.28
N LEU A 555 7.92 -17.27 -11.16
CA LEU A 555 6.74 -17.27 -12.02
C LEU A 555 7.08 -17.03 -13.51
N ILE A 556 8.10 -16.22 -13.78
CA ILE A 556 8.53 -15.95 -15.15
C ILE A 556 9.38 -17.10 -15.68
N GLU A 557 10.45 -17.49 -14.97
CA GLU A 557 11.43 -18.44 -15.48
C GLU A 557 10.94 -19.89 -15.46
N LYS A 558 10.22 -20.30 -14.41
CA LYS A 558 9.75 -21.67 -14.22
C LYS A 558 8.37 -21.90 -14.81
N TYR A 559 7.45 -20.95 -14.62
CA TYR A 559 6.05 -21.08 -15.05
C TYR A 559 5.76 -20.38 -16.39
N GLY A 560 6.69 -19.59 -16.92
CA GLY A 560 6.55 -18.99 -18.25
C GLY A 560 5.59 -17.80 -18.33
N LEU A 561 5.19 -17.24 -17.19
CA LEU A 561 4.26 -16.14 -17.17
C LEU A 561 4.92 -14.84 -17.61
N THR A 562 4.13 -13.95 -18.22
CA THR A 562 4.62 -12.58 -18.44
C THR A 562 4.75 -11.86 -17.10
N ALA A 563 5.71 -10.95 -16.97
CA ALA A 563 5.89 -10.18 -15.73
C ALA A 563 4.59 -9.46 -15.29
N LYS A 564 3.82 -8.96 -16.26
CA LYS A 564 2.53 -8.31 -16.02
C LYS A 564 1.50 -9.27 -15.41
N ASP A 565 1.42 -10.49 -15.93
CA ASP A 565 0.46 -11.49 -15.47
C ASP A 565 0.86 -12.03 -14.10
N ALA A 566 2.16 -12.30 -13.89
CA ALA A 566 2.70 -12.70 -12.60
C ALA A 566 2.43 -11.65 -11.51
N VAL A 567 2.75 -10.37 -11.77
CA VAL A 567 2.43 -9.27 -10.82
C VAL A 567 0.93 -9.17 -10.56
N SER A 568 0.09 -9.40 -11.58
CA SER A 568 -1.37 -9.37 -11.41
C SER A 568 -1.86 -10.52 -10.51
N LEU A 569 -1.32 -11.73 -10.67
CA LEU A 569 -1.64 -12.86 -9.79
C LEU A 569 -1.18 -12.60 -8.35
N MET A 570 0.02 -12.06 -8.16
CA MET A 570 0.56 -11.72 -6.83
C MET A 570 -0.23 -10.61 -6.11
N SER A 571 -0.79 -9.66 -6.86
CA SER A 571 -1.43 -8.46 -6.29
C SER A 571 -2.93 -8.62 -6.02
N LEU A 572 -3.61 -9.54 -6.70
CA LEU A 572 -5.06 -9.70 -6.61
C LEU A 572 -5.46 -10.64 -5.46
N ASP A 573 -6.63 -10.37 -4.88
CA ASP A 573 -7.23 -11.16 -3.80
C ASP A 573 -6.24 -11.41 -2.64
N ASP A 574 -5.42 -10.39 -2.34
CA ASP A 574 -4.46 -10.41 -1.24
C ASP A 574 -3.38 -11.51 -1.36
N GLY A 575 -3.10 -11.95 -2.60
CA GLY A 575 -2.22 -13.07 -2.93
C GLY A 575 -2.95 -14.40 -3.14
N GLY A 576 -4.25 -14.47 -2.79
CA GLY A 576 -5.05 -15.68 -2.93
C GLY A 576 -5.16 -16.19 -4.38
N ARG A 577 -5.12 -15.29 -5.38
CA ARG A 577 -5.09 -15.69 -6.80
C ARG A 577 -3.86 -16.49 -7.18
N LEU A 578 -2.71 -16.12 -6.62
CA LEU A 578 -1.46 -16.80 -6.91
C LEU A 578 -1.46 -18.22 -6.32
N GLU A 579 -1.99 -18.37 -5.11
CA GLU A 579 -2.15 -19.69 -4.48
C GLU A 579 -3.15 -20.56 -5.21
N PHE A 580 -4.27 -19.97 -5.65
CA PHE A 580 -5.23 -20.66 -6.51
C PHE A 580 -4.57 -21.10 -7.83
N PHE A 581 -3.71 -20.26 -8.41
CA PHE A 581 -2.93 -20.62 -9.60
C PHE A 581 -2.01 -21.82 -9.35
N TYR A 582 -1.24 -21.85 -8.26
CA TYR A 582 -0.39 -23.01 -7.96
C TYR A 582 -1.21 -24.29 -7.79
N LYS A 583 -2.32 -24.24 -7.03
CA LYS A 583 -3.21 -25.39 -6.86
C LYS A 583 -3.76 -25.93 -8.19
N VAL A 584 -4.19 -25.03 -9.09
CA VAL A 584 -4.68 -25.42 -10.42
C VAL A 584 -3.57 -26.04 -11.27
N VAL A 585 -2.36 -25.47 -11.24
CA VAL A 585 -1.21 -25.97 -12.00
C VAL A 585 -0.75 -27.34 -11.50
N ASP A 586 -0.73 -27.56 -10.19
CA ASP A 586 -0.32 -28.84 -9.59
C ASP A 586 -1.36 -29.94 -9.87
N GLU A 587 -2.65 -29.64 -9.75
CA GLU A 587 -3.72 -30.57 -10.11
C GLU A 587 -3.71 -30.91 -11.61
N LEU A 588 -3.56 -29.90 -12.47
CA LEU A 588 -3.46 -30.08 -13.91
C LEU A 588 -2.25 -30.93 -14.29
N ARG A 589 -1.10 -30.72 -13.63
CA ARG A 589 0.09 -31.57 -13.81
C ARG A 589 -0.22 -33.02 -13.47
N GLY A 590 -0.84 -33.28 -12.32
CA GLY A 590 -1.20 -34.64 -11.89
C GLY A 590 -2.12 -35.35 -12.90
N GLN A 591 -3.08 -34.63 -13.48
CA GLN A 591 -3.98 -35.16 -14.51
C GLN A 591 -3.25 -35.45 -15.82
N LEU A 592 -2.35 -34.57 -16.26
CA LEU A 592 -1.54 -34.75 -17.48
C LEU A 592 -0.55 -35.91 -17.36
N GLU A 593 0.14 -36.03 -16.22
CA GLU A 593 1.05 -37.14 -15.92
C GLU A 593 0.31 -38.48 -15.89
N SER A 594 -0.86 -38.53 -15.26
CA SER A 594 -1.71 -39.73 -15.22
C SER A 594 -2.22 -40.16 -16.60
N ALA A 595 -2.38 -39.20 -17.52
CA ALA A 595 -2.73 -39.45 -18.91
C ALA A 595 -1.54 -39.81 -19.82
N GLY A 596 -0.31 -39.77 -19.29
CA GLY A 596 0.92 -40.05 -20.05
C GLY A 596 1.27 -38.98 -21.08
N LEU A 597 0.79 -37.74 -20.90
CA LEU A 597 1.06 -36.62 -21.79
C LEU A 597 2.29 -35.84 -21.33
N GLU A 598 3.40 -35.99 -22.04
CA GLU A 598 4.56 -35.10 -21.83
C GLU A 598 4.22 -33.69 -22.34
N THR A 599 4.07 -32.75 -21.41
CA THR A 599 3.80 -31.35 -21.71
C THR A 599 4.78 -30.46 -20.95
N ASN A 600 5.19 -29.36 -21.57
CA ASN A 600 6.08 -28.39 -20.93
C ASN A 600 5.30 -27.62 -19.86
N LEU A 601 5.88 -27.48 -18.65
CA LEU A 601 5.34 -26.66 -17.56
C LEU A 601 4.91 -25.28 -18.03
N HIS A 602 5.73 -24.66 -18.89
CA HIS A 602 5.46 -23.34 -19.43
C HIS A 602 4.11 -23.25 -20.17
N ASP A 603 3.73 -24.29 -20.91
CA ASP A 603 2.54 -24.26 -21.77
C ASP A 603 1.26 -24.31 -20.93
N TYR A 604 1.16 -25.29 -20.04
CA TYR A 604 -0.05 -25.46 -19.22
C TYR A 604 -0.13 -24.45 -18.06
N ALA A 605 1.01 -23.99 -17.53
CA ALA A 605 1.02 -22.90 -16.57
C ALA A 605 0.60 -21.56 -17.21
N SER A 606 1.09 -21.24 -18.40
CA SER A 606 0.64 -20.06 -19.14
C SER A 606 -0.85 -20.12 -19.46
N LEU A 607 -1.36 -21.30 -19.84
CA LEU A 607 -2.80 -21.51 -20.02
C LEU A 607 -3.57 -21.23 -18.73
N ALA A 608 -3.16 -21.83 -17.61
CA ALA A 608 -3.81 -21.62 -16.31
C ALA A 608 -3.82 -20.15 -15.88
N GLY A 609 -2.66 -19.46 -15.98
CA GLY A 609 -2.54 -18.05 -15.63
C GLY A 609 -3.48 -17.15 -16.44
N ASN A 610 -3.57 -17.38 -17.76
CA ASN A 610 -4.48 -16.66 -18.64
C ASN A 610 -5.95 -16.88 -18.26
N TRP A 611 -6.34 -18.12 -17.96
CA TRP A 611 -7.72 -18.44 -17.57
C TRP A 611 -8.10 -17.82 -16.22
N ILE A 612 -7.20 -17.86 -15.24
CA ILE A 612 -7.41 -17.27 -13.90
C ILE A 612 -7.49 -15.74 -13.97
N LEU A 613 -6.64 -15.09 -14.78
CA LEU A 613 -6.65 -13.64 -14.88
C LEU A 613 -7.81 -13.12 -15.74
N HIS A 614 -8.07 -13.74 -16.88
CA HIS A 614 -8.98 -13.20 -17.89
C HIS A 614 -10.36 -13.86 -17.91
N GLU A 615 -10.46 -15.18 -17.91
CA GLU A 615 -11.75 -15.87 -18.04
C GLU A 615 -12.49 -15.90 -16.70
N LEU A 616 -11.80 -16.25 -15.61
CA LEU A 616 -12.35 -16.20 -14.26
C LEU A 616 -12.73 -14.76 -13.87
N GLY A 617 -11.87 -13.78 -14.20
CA GLY A 617 -12.16 -12.36 -13.98
C GLY A 617 -13.39 -11.87 -14.76
N ARG A 618 -13.65 -12.44 -15.94
CA ARG A 618 -14.80 -12.06 -16.78
C ARG A 618 -16.14 -12.52 -16.20
N LEU A 619 -16.18 -13.58 -15.39
CA LEU A 619 -17.40 -14.10 -14.77
C LEU A 619 -18.16 -13.04 -13.96
N THR A 620 -17.42 -12.12 -13.34
CA THR A 620 -17.97 -11.04 -12.51
C THR A 620 -18.51 -9.84 -13.30
N THR A 621 -18.55 -9.92 -14.63
CA THR A 621 -19.01 -8.82 -15.49
C THR A 621 -20.36 -9.14 -16.11
N ASP A 622 -21.24 -8.14 -16.26
CA ASP A 622 -22.56 -8.24 -16.94
C ASP A 622 -22.51 -8.85 -18.36
N LYS A 623 -21.31 -8.93 -18.96
CA LYS A 623 -21.09 -9.47 -20.30
C LYS A 623 -20.89 -10.98 -20.34
N ALA A 624 -20.68 -11.64 -19.20
CA ALA A 624 -20.56 -13.08 -19.13
C ALA A 624 -21.95 -13.71 -19.08
N ASP A 625 -22.74 -13.36 -18.06
CA ASP A 625 -24.13 -13.76 -17.90
C ASP A 625 -24.81 -12.81 -16.87
N PRO A 626 -26.08 -12.37 -17.07
CA PRO A 626 -26.78 -11.49 -16.13
C PRO A 626 -26.96 -12.05 -14.72
N ASP A 627 -27.07 -13.38 -14.59
CA ASP A 627 -27.22 -14.07 -13.30
C ASP A 627 -25.86 -14.32 -12.64
N ALA A 628 -24.80 -14.53 -13.45
CA ALA A 628 -23.42 -14.62 -12.96
C ALA A 628 -22.93 -13.31 -12.33
N ALA A 629 -23.31 -12.15 -12.88
CA ALA A 629 -22.90 -10.84 -12.37
C ALA A 629 -23.40 -10.53 -10.94
N GLN A 630 -24.40 -11.27 -10.45
CA GLN A 630 -24.95 -11.11 -9.09
C GLN A 630 -24.19 -11.93 -8.03
N ARG A 631 -23.38 -12.92 -8.45
CA ARG A 631 -22.56 -13.72 -7.55
C ARG A 631 -21.24 -12.99 -7.26
N THR A 632 -20.69 -13.22 -6.06
CA THR A 632 -19.37 -12.70 -5.68
C THR A 632 -18.33 -13.79 -5.90
N LEU A 633 -17.32 -13.52 -6.72
CA LEU A 633 -16.15 -14.37 -6.82
C LEU A 633 -15.16 -13.98 -5.72
N ALA A 634 -15.11 -14.77 -4.65
CA ALA A 634 -14.14 -14.61 -3.58
C ALA A 634 -13.11 -15.73 -3.63
N ILE A 635 -11.83 -15.37 -3.60
CA ILE A 635 -10.72 -16.30 -3.46
C ILE A 635 -10.09 -16.03 -2.11
N SER A 636 -9.98 -17.06 -1.27
CA SER A 636 -9.39 -16.94 0.05
C SER A 636 -7.86 -16.86 -0.03
N PRO A 637 -7.19 -16.38 1.04
CA PRO A 637 -5.73 -16.27 1.06
C PRO A 637 -4.98 -17.60 0.88
N ASP A 638 -5.59 -18.73 1.24
CA ASP A 638 -5.05 -20.07 0.98
C ASP A 638 -5.32 -20.56 -0.46
N GLY A 639 -5.92 -19.73 -1.31
CA GLY A 639 -6.22 -20.09 -2.70
C GLY A 639 -7.40 -21.05 -2.84
N SER A 640 -8.39 -20.99 -1.94
CA SER A 640 -9.66 -21.70 -2.13
C SER A 640 -10.69 -20.78 -2.79
N CYS A 641 -11.52 -21.33 -3.66
CA CYS A 641 -12.63 -20.62 -4.29
C CYS A 641 -13.85 -21.53 -4.29
N GLU A 642 -14.87 -21.16 -3.52
CA GLU A 642 -16.09 -21.96 -3.38
C GLU A 642 -16.87 -22.05 -4.69
N ALA A 643 -17.00 -20.92 -5.40
CA ALA A 643 -17.76 -20.86 -6.65
C ALA A 643 -17.09 -21.60 -7.81
N VAL A 644 -15.76 -21.68 -7.82
CA VAL A 644 -14.99 -22.43 -8.84
C VAL A 644 -13.85 -23.16 -8.14
N PRO A 645 -14.05 -24.43 -7.73
CA PRO A 645 -12.99 -25.25 -7.16
C PRO A 645 -11.79 -25.38 -8.12
N HIS A 646 -10.57 -25.40 -7.58
CA HIS A 646 -9.35 -25.53 -8.37
C HIS A 646 -9.34 -26.83 -9.21
N SER A 647 -9.92 -27.92 -8.67
CA SER A 647 -10.10 -29.19 -9.36
C SER A 647 -11.00 -29.11 -10.58
N ALA A 648 -12.11 -28.36 -10.49
CA ALA A 648 -13.02 -28.15 -11.60
C ALA A 648 -12.35 -27.35 -12.72
N LEU A 649 -11.64 -26.26 -12.37
CA LEU A 649 -10.90 -25.48 -13.37
C LEU A 649 -9.78 -26.33 -14.01
N ALA A 650 -9.02 -27.08 -13.21
CA ALA A 650 -7.97 -27.97 -13.72
C ALA A 650 -8.54 -29.02 -14.70
N GLY A 651 -9.70 -29.62 -14.38
CA GLY A 651 -10.38 -30.58 -15.28
C GLY A 651 -10.83 -29.97 -16.61
N ILE A 652 -11.36 -28.73 -16.59
CA ILE A 652 -11.68 -28.00 -17.82
C ILE A 652 -10.41 -27.76 -18.65
N LEU A 653 -9.33 -27.31 -18.00
CA LEU A 653 -8.05 -27.03 -18.67
C LEU A 653 -7.37 -28.29 -19.21
N PHE A 654 -7.50 -29.42 -18.51
CA PHE A 654 -6.99 -30.72 -18.95
C PHE A 654 -7.60 -31.13 -20.28
N HIS A 655 -8.93 -31.11 -20.39
CA HIS A 655 -9.62 -31.43 -21.65
C HIS A 655 -9.35 -30.41 -22.75
N LEU A 656 -9.21 -29.13 -22.41
CA LEU A 656 -8.83 -28.10 -23.37
C LEU A 656 -7.41 -28.32 -23.91
N GLN A 657 -6.45 -28.66 -23.05
CA GLN A 657 -5.06 -28.92 -23.41
C GLN A 657 -4.94 -30.18 -24.30
N LYS A 658 -5.71 -31.22 -24.00
CA LYS A 658 -5.81 -32.44 -24.80
C LYS A 658 -6.54 -32.26 -26.14
N ARG A 659 -7.16 -31.09 -26.34
CA ARG A 659 -8.06 -30.77 -27.47
C ARG A 659 -9.29 -31.68 -27.53
N ASP A 660 -9.71 -32.17 -26.38
CA ASP A 660 -10.94 -32.93 -26.21
C ASP A 660 -12.18 -32.03 -26.28
N ILE A 661 -12.03 -30.73 -26.01
CA ILE A 661 -13.10 -29.71 -26.06
C ILE A 661 -12.60 -28.43 -26.73
N THR A 662 -13.51 -27.61 -27.24
CA THR A 662 -13.14 -26.30 -27.82
C THR A 662 -13.06 -25.21 -26.74
N GLY A 663 -12.33 -24.13 -27.03
CA GLY A 663 -12.23 -22.99 -26.13
C GLY A 663 -13.57 -22.29 -25.84
N LYS A 664 -14.60 -22.47 -26.68
CA LYS A 664 -15.95 -21.95 -26.38
C LYS A 664 -16.65 -22.84 -25.35
N VAL A 665 -16.63 -24.16 -25.56
CA VAL A 665 -17.20 -25.15 -24.62
C VAL A 665 -16.55 -25.03 -23.25
N ALA A 666 -15.22 -24.88 -23.20
CA ALA A 666 -14.50 -24.68 -21.94
C ALA A 666 -14.98 -23.43 -21.16
N LYS A 667 -15.34 -22.34 -21.87
CA LYS A 667 -15.89 -21.12 -21.23
C LYS A 667 -17.32 -21.34 -20.74
N GLU A 668 -18.12 -22.08 -21.50
CA GLU A 668 -19.49 -22.45 -21.11
C GLU A 668 -19.46 -23.35 -19.86
N LEU A 669 -18.56 -24.33 -19.80
CA LEU A 669 -18.34 -25.17 -18.62
C LEU A 669 -17.88 -24.36 -17.41
N LEU A 670 -16.99 -23.38 -17.60
CA LEU A 670 -16.56 -22.50 -16.51
C LEU A 670 -17.72 -21.67 -15.94
N VAL A 671 -18.58 -21.13 -16.82
CA VAL A 671 -19.79 -20.40 -16.39
C VAL A 671 -20.78 -21.35 -15.71
N ALA A 672 -20.97 -22.56 -16.24
CA ALA A 672 -21.84 -23.57 -15.64
C ALA A 672 -21.36 -23.97 -14.23
N GLN A 673 -20.05 -24.18 -14.05
CA GLN A 673 -19.45 -24.42 -12.72
C GLN A 673 -19.73 -23.24 -11.78
N TYR A 674 -19.49 -22.02 -12.25
CA TYR A 674 -19.68 -20.81 -11.45
C TYR A 674 -21.14 -20.60 -11.03
N LEU A 675 -22.10 -21.07 -11.83
CA LEU A 675 -23.53 -21.04 -11.53
C LEU A 675 -24.01 -22.24 -10.70
N SER A 676 -23.11 -23.14 -10.29
CA SER A 676 -23.41 -24.39 -9.57
C SER A 676 -24.23 -25.39 -10.39
N ASN A 677 -24.25 -25.25 -11.72
CA ASN A 677 -24.95 -26.17 -12.61
C ASN A 677 -24.18 -27.48 -12.82
N LEU A 678 -22.90 -27.52 -12.42
CA LEU A 678 -22.07 -28.73 -12.53
C LEU A 678 -22.00 -29.53 -11.22
N ASP A 679 -22.59 -29.05 -10.13
CA ASP A 679 -22.52 -29.70 -8.81
C ASP A 679 -23.30 -31.03 -8.77
N GLU A 680 -24.15 -31.29 -9.76
CA GLU A 680 -24.85 -32.56 -9.95
C GLU A 680 -23.96 -33.68 -10.54
N PHE A 681 -22.76 -33.33 -11.02
CA PHE A 681 -21.80 -34.27 -11.60
C PHE A 681 -20.61 -34.47 -10.65
N ASP A 682 -20.14 -35.71 -10.54
CA ASP A 682 -18.95 -36.04 -9.74
C ASP A 682 -17.66 -35.41 -10.31
N SER A 683 -17.63 -35.14 -11.62
CA SER A 683 -16.50 -34.53 -12.31
C SER A 683 -16.91 -33.73 -13.54
N VAL A 684 -16.07 -32.77 -13.95
CA VAL A 684 -16.20 -32.05 -15.22
C VAL A 684 -16.24 -33.01 -16.41
N THR A 685 -15.46 -34.09 -16.34
CA THR A 685 -15.43 -35.13 -17.37
C THR A 685 -16.80 -35.80 -17.52
N ASP A 686 -17.54 -36.02 -16.44
CA ASP A 686 -18.86 -36.64 -16.49
C ASP A 686 -19.94 -35.70 -17.01
N ALA A 687 -19.83 -34.40 -16.72
CA ALA A 687 -20.65 -33.38 -17.37
C ALA A 687 -20.41 -33.35 -18.89
N ILE A 688 -19.15 -33.40 -19.34
CA ILE A 688 -18.80 -33.44 -20.77
C ILE A 688 -19.39 -34.68 -21.44
N LYS A 689 -19.31 -35.86 -20.80
CA LYS A 689 -19.91 -37.10 -21.33
C LYS A 689 -21.43 -37.01 -21.42
N THR A 690 -22.08 -36.55 -20.36
CA THR A 690 -23.55 -36.55 -20.25
C THR A 690 -24.19 -35.60 -21.26
N HIS A 691 -23.56 -34.45 -21.49
CA HIS A 691 -24.03 -33.45 -22.45
C HIS A 691 -23.42 -33.60 -23.85
N GLU A 692 -22.68 -34.68 -24.11
CA GLU A 692 -22.00 -34.96 -25.38
C GLU A 692 -21.07 -33.85 -25.91
N LEU A 693 -20.47 -33.05 -25.02
CA LEU A 693 -19.69 -31.85 -25.34
C LEU A 693 -18.27 -32.13 -25.89
N TRP A 694 -17.97 -33.39 -26.24
CA TRP A 694 -16.67 -33.78 -26.79
C TRP A 694 -16.46 -33.19 -28.18
N PHE A 695 -15.25 -32.70 -28.43
CA PHE A 695 -14.85 -32.21 -29.74
C PHE A 695 -14.85 -33.37 -30.76
N LYS A 696 -15.76 -33.31 -31.72
CA LYS A 696 -15.92 -34.31 -32.80
C LYS A 696 -15.49 -33.65 -34.12
N GLU A 697 -14.19 -33.75 -34.43
CA GLU A 697 -13.60 -33.10 -35.61
C GLU A 697 -14.38 -33.45 -36.90
N MET A 698 -14.78 -32.43 -37.64
CA MET A 698 -15.37 -32.61 -38.97
C MET A 698 -14.34 -33.18 -39.94
N THR A 699 -14.79 -34.06 -40.83
CA THR A 699 -13.97 -34.52 -41.94
C THR A 699 -13.67 -33.38 -42.91
N GLU A 700 -12.57 -33.48 -43.67
CA GLU A 700 -12.19 -32.46 -44.66
C GLU A 700 -13.30 -32.21 -45.71
N ALA A 701 -14.09 -33.25 -46.03
CA ALA A 701 -15.25 -33.15 -46.90
C ALA A 701 -16.39 -32.32 -46.28
N GLU A 702 -16.69 -32.51 -45.00
CA GLU A 702 -17.69 -31.72 -44.28
C GLU A 702 -17.25 -30.25 -44.14
N TYR A 703 -15.98 -30.00 -43.81
CA TYR A 703 -15.42 -28.64 -43.81
C TYR A 703 -15.55 -27.97 -45.17
N ARG A 704 -15.29 -28.72 -46.25
CA ARG A 704 -15.38 -28.20 -47.62
C ARG A 704 -16.81 -27.84 -48.00
N GLN A 705 -17.78 -28.68 -47.65
CA GLN A 705 -19.20 -28.41 -47.90
C GLN A 705 -19.64 -27.13 -47.16
N LEU A 706 -19.26 -26.99 -45.90
CA LEU A 706 -19.58 -25.82 -45.09
C LEU A 706 -18.89 -24.55 -45.63
N ALA A 707 -17.65 -24.68 -46.11
CA ALA A 707 -16.93 -23.59 -46.75
C ALA A 707 -17.58 -23.16 -48.07
N GLU A 708 -18.06 -24.12 -48.88
CA GLU A 708 -18.79 -23.85 -50.12
C GLU A 708 -20.11 -23.11 -49.86
N GLU A 709 -20.87 -23.51 -48.83
CA GLU A 709 -22.10 -22.83 -48.39
C GLU A 709 -21.82 -21.40 -47.91
N VAL A 710 -20.74 -21.19 -47.14
CA VAL A 710 -20.36 -19.86 -46.62
C VAL A 710 -19.96 -18.89 -47.74
N VAL A 711 -19.30 -19.43 -48.77
CA VAL A 711 -18.81 -18.69 -49.94
C VAL A 711 -19.93 -18.43 -50.95
N GLU A 712 -20.99 -19.24 -50.95
CA GLU A 712 -22.18 -19.05 -51.77
C GLU A 712 -22.87 -17.71 -51.43
N GLY A 713 -22.95 -16.81 -52.41
CA GLY A 713 -23.49 -15.45 -52.25
C GLY A 713 -22.48 -14.38 -51.80
N GLU A 714 -21.20 -14.71 -51.58
CA GLU A 714 -20.14 -13.77 -51.19
C GLU A 714 -19.22 -13.35 -52.35
N ASP A 715 -19.74 -13.27 -53.58
CA ASP A 715 -18.98 -12.94 -54.81
C ASP A 715 -18.23 -11.60 -54.75
N LYS A 716 -18.72 -10.67 -53.92
CA LYS A 716 -18.06 -9.39 -53.69
C LYS A 716 -16.77 -9.55 -52.88
N VAL A 717 -16.76 -10.46 -51.91
CA VAL A 717 -15.59 -10.77 -51.07
C VAL A 717 -14.56 -11.58 -51.86
N LEU A 718 -15.00 -12.55 -52.66
CA LEU A 718 -14.11 -13.35 -53.52
C LEU A 718 -13.36 -12.50 -54.56
N ARG A 719 -14.00 -11.48 -55.14
CA ARG A 719 -13.34 -10.54 -56.08
C ARG A 719 -12.16 -9.79 -55.47
N GLU A 720 -12.15 -9.57 -54.16
CA GLU A 720 -11.03 -8.91 -53.48
C GLU A 720 -9.77 -9.82 -53.42
N PHE A 721 -9.92 -11.14 -53.54
CA PHE A 721 -8.80 -12.08 -53.60
C PHE A 721 -8.19 -12.22 -55.01
N MET A 722 -8.90 -11.81 -56.06
CA MET A 722 -8.41 -11.88 -57.45
C MET A 722 -7.45 -10.74 -57.82
N ASP A 723 -7.37 -9.68 -57.00
CA ASP A 723 -6.52 -8.51 -57.23
C ASP A 723 -5.05 -8.81 -56.86
N LYS A 724 -4.31 -9.43 -57.79
CA LYS A 724 -2.90 -9.86 -57.62
C LYS A 724 -1.91 -8.74 -57.26
N LYS A 725 -2.33 -7.48 -57.29
CA LYS A 725 -1.49 -6.31 -56.93
C LYS A 725 -1.53 -5.94 -55.44
N LYS A 726 -2.40 -6.57 -54.64
CA LYS A 726 -2.51 -6.30 -53.20
C LYS A 726 -2.02 -7.48 -52.37
N LYS A 727 -1.47 -7.18 -51.19
CA LYS A 727 -1.15 -8.18 -50.15
C LYS A 727 -2.40 -9.03 -49.88
N TYR A 728 -2.24 -10.35 -49.82
CA TYR A 728 -3.32 -11.31 -49.59
C TYR A 728 -4.25 -10.82 -48.44
N PRO A 729 -5.56 -10.62 -48.68
CA PRO A 729 -6.44 -9.92 -47.75
C PRO A 729 -6.84 -10.82 -46.57
N GLN A 730 -5.91 -10.99 -45.61
CA GLN A 730 -6.10 -11.88 -44.45
C GLN A 730 -7.36 -11.55 -43.63
N GLY A 731 -7.70 -10.26 -43.48
CA GLY A 731 -8.92 -9.86 -42.77
C GLY A 731 -10.22 -10.38 -43.40
N LYS A 732 -10.23 -10.59 -44.73
CA LYS A 732 -11.39 -11.15 -45.44
C LYS A 732 -11.45 -12.66 -45.35
N LEU A 733 -10.29 -13.33 -45.29
CA LEU A 733 -10.23 -14.76 -44.99
C LEU A 733 -10.81 -15.01 -43.60
N MET A 734 -10.35 -14.26 -42.59
CA MET A 734 -10.86 -14.39 -41.23
C MET A 734 -12.34 -14.01 -41.09
N TYR A 735 -12.87 -13.14 -41.96
CA TYR A 735 -14.30 -12.87 -42.03
C TYR A 735 -15.10 -14.10 -42.50
N LEU A 736 -14.65 -14.79 -43.55
CA LEU A 736 -15.29 -16.01 -44.07
C LEU A 736 -15.16 -17.16 -43.07
N VAL A 737 -13.97 -17.35 -42.48
CA VAL A 737 -13.76 -18.31 -41.38
C VAL A 737 -14.71 -18.00 -40.22
N GLY A 738 -14.81 -16.73 -39.80
CA GLY A 738 -15.74 -16.33 -38.72
C GLY A 738 -17.23 -16.46 -39.05
N LYS A 739 -17.61 -16.57 -40.33
CA LYS A 739 -18.96 -16.91 -40.79
C LYS A 739 -19.17 -18.43 -40.75
N MET A 740 -18.16 -19.20 -41.17
CA MET A 740 -18.13 -20.65 -41.09
C MET A 740 -18.24 -21.15 -39.64
N MET A 741 -17.46 -20.56 -38.72
CA MET A 741 -17.54 -20.82 -37.27
C MET A 741 -18.89 -20.47 -36.64
N ARG A 742 -19.69 -19.60 -37.29
CA ARG A 742 -21.02 -19.19 -36.79
C ARG A 742 -22.14 -20.10 -37.27
N ILE A 743 -21.98 -20.67 -38.46
CA ILE A 743 -23.00 -21.52 -39.09
C ILE A 743 -22.87 -22.94 -38.58
N GLY A 744 -21.65 -23.47 -38.47
CA GLY A 744 -21.48 -24.85 -38.02
C GLY A 744 -21.43 -25.02 -36.51
N GLU A 745 -21.57 -26.28 -36.10
CA GLU A 745 -21.68 -26.69 -34.70
C GLU A 745 -20.36 -26.48 -33.95
N THR A 746 -20.43 -25.77 -32.82
CA THR A 746 -19.20 -25.36 -32.11
C THR A 746 -18.38 -26.50 -31.52
N GLU A 747 -18.98 -27.66 -31.36
CA GLU A 747 -18.35 -28.89 -30.86
C GLU A 747 -17.63 -29.67 -31.98
N ARG A 748 -17.77 -29.26 -33.25
CA ARG A 748 -17.26 -30.01 -34.40
C ARG A 748 -16.25 -29.26 -35.26
N ILE A 749 -16.19 -27.93 -35.12
CA ILE A 749 -15.35 -27.05 -35.94
C ILE A 749 -14.14 -26.55 -35.17
N ASP A 750 -12.96 -26.92 -35.65
CA ASP A 750 -11.67 -26.36 -35.26
C ASP A 750 -11.33 -25.14 -36.14
N PRO A 751 -10.96 -23.98 -35.53
CA PRO A 751 -10.58 -22.79 -36.28
C PRO A 751 -9.41 -22.98 -37.26
N SER A 752 -8.44 -23.84 -36.94
CA SER A 752 -7.26 -24.03 -37.79
C SER A 752 -7.56 -24.89 -39.01
N GLY A 753 -8.34 -25.96 -38.83
CA GLY A 753 -8.91 -26.77 -39.92
C GLY A 753 -9.83 -25.93 -40.82
N ALA A 754 -10.67 -25.11 -40.20
CA ALA A 754 -11.56 -24.17 -40.88
C ALA A 754 -10.79 -23.16 -41.76
N GLU A 755 -9.73 -22.54 -41.24
CA GLU A 755 -8.89 -21.63 -42.02
C GLU A 755 -8.21 -22.35 -43.18
N LYS A 756 -7.63 -23.53 -42.94
CA LYS A 756 -6.92 -24.32 -43.95
C LYS A 756 -7.82 -24.67 -45.14
N VAL A 757 -9.02 -25.20 -44.88
CA VAL A 757 -9.97 -25.60 -45.93
C VAL A 757 -10.53 -24.38 -46.65
N MET A 758 -10.91 -23.32 -45.93
CA MET A 758 -11.39 -22.07 -46.54
C MET A 758 -10.33 -21.44 -47.47
N ARG A 759 -9.07 -21.46 -47.03
CA ARG A 759 -7.94 -20.96 -47.82
C ARG A 759 -7.71 -21.81 -49.08
N GLN A 760 -7.83 -23.12 -48.98
CA GLN A 760 -7.73 -24.02 -50.14
C GLN A 760 -8.87 -23.79 -51.13
N LEU A 761 -10.12 -23.65 -50.65
CA LEU A 761 -11.28 -23.37 -51.48
C LEU A 761 -11.17 -22.02 -52.22
N ILE A 762 -10.70 -20.97 -51.53
CA ILE A 762 -10.46 -19.66 -52.14
C ILE A 762 -9.40 -19.77 -53.24
N LYS A 763 -8.32 -20.52 -52.99
CA LYS A 763 -7.28 -20.75 -53.99
C LYS A 763 -7.84 -21.45 -55.23
N GLU A 764 -8.65 -22.48 -55.06
CA GLU A 764 -9.30 -23.22 -56.16
C GLU A 764 -10.29 -22.37 -56.96
N ARG A 765 -11.01 -21.42 -56.32
CA ARG A 765 -12.00 -20.57 -57.01
C ARG A 765 -11.46 -19.28 -57.62
N THR A 766 -10.28 -18.81 -57.19
CA THR A 766 -9.77 -17.48 -57.58
C THR A 766 -8.38 -17.49 -58.22
N ASP A 767 -7.71 -18.65 -58.33
CA ASP A 767 -6.30 -18.79 -58.77
C ASP A 767 -5.32 -17.87 -58.02
N ALA A 768 -5.67 -17.45 -56.80
CA ALA A 768 -4.87 -16.57 -55.97
C ALA A 768 -3.70 -17.36 -55.35
N HIS A 769 -2.50 -17.16 -55.89
CA HIS A 769 -1.25 -17.63 -55.27
C HIS A 769 -0.70 -16.59 -54.29
N GLN A 770 -0.15 -17.07 -53.17
CA GLN A 770 0.75 -16.27 -52.34
C GLN A 770 2.15 -16.34 -52.95
N ASP A 771 2.73 -15.17 -53.23
CA ASP A 771 4.15 -14.95 -52.98
C ASP A 771 4.34 -14.58 -51.49
#